data_AF-A0A5C6T9L7-F1
#
_entry.id   AF-A0A5C6T9L7-F1
#
_cell.length_a   1.000
_cell.length_b   1.000
_cell.length_c   1.000
_cell.angle_alpha   90.00
_cell.angle_beta   90.00
_cell.angle_gamma   90.00
#
_symmetry.space_group_name_H-M   'P 1'
#
loop_
_entity.id
_entity.type
_entity.pdbx_description
1 polymer ?
#
loop_
_entity_poly.entity_id
_entity_poly.type
_entity_poly.pdbx_seq_one_letter_code
_entity_poly.pdbx_strand_id
1 'polypeptide(L)'
;MSIQPPLTLNQKPAEIIGITATKEEDFPQWYQEVVVKAGMVEYYTEIAGLFVLRPLTMFIWNELRKWFQSHLDEMDIGEAAFPLFLSAKSLAKEKDHIEGFAPELAWKLDVPVAIRPTSEAIMYPYYSKWIRSHRDLPLRLNQWNSVVRWETKQTTPFLRTREFLWQEGHTAHLTEEQAGIEVLEILELYAQLYEDLLAVPVVRGRKTENERFAGGYYTMTLEGYIPSNGRGIQGATSHCLGQNFSKMFDISVEDPAGSGRLYVWQNSWAFSTRVIGVMVMIHGDNKGLVLPPRVAQTQIVMVPVGINRKTSAEDKDRLMDQLYEMRKMLKKLGLRVEVDTREGYTPAWKFNDWEMKGVPLRMEFGPKDAKSHVVSYAVRHNNEKGTIPVAEIGPQATRLLEQIQKGMYDKANLAYSQHRKVIGNWDEVTPALDSKNVVLIPFCLDGKCEERIKQLTTKEDDLGDQRTASMGMKSLCIPFEQPSEIEEGRKCLNPECDSCESCRRRKVKCSGSQPCLTCTRHGFECRFGTIARRGYSEASYVQDLVKTIKGLEEKLEEVSRKQSSTPFIGPSMNRDAVEGDSEPAREAEMLLSPVLTVVSGPAFECSVRTMVRDHVDNQNSHSSPATTIITSSGNGPPKQSQWNTAATLVHGSPTPELISQGQSRQLFETFLSLMGVNQHFVDPRAFSDSLDLLYHDEATRLRQMQTLWYTQYLLVMAVGMLIGSPSESPASPPGTSFFAEAIKNIPPTYELGSHGVLAVETLCLAGLYLQWCDRKHDAYVYVGSALRLAMALGCQLPHDEQQGLRSEVNHRVRVWWTAYMLDRRLSTGLGFPPGVDGRQLRAELPHPFSGYQHPLPMIINIRIAQTTDEIMASFYGNMTITQTEFVTRIQDTLHNLYEIGRSIPSSLAMDFCNMTTATTRTSASLYLMLFQDAATKSIRILSTLRAEKRIALFGYFDLDATFSAAFILTMMGFVQGQDGAPPEGLKQAAGILRHLSRAGNHAAQRRLDELKQFYEQVWSPTSDTDRQSWLEEGDSSLGGLPFTERATLDASGERVFAVQDEYMTTSAWVPWQMGPDQQANPLDFNMPQSFEMDLSHEATDIYSSFNDPTLPLTGVDDVDWAEIGKIFNLGGDR
;
A
#
# COMPACT_ATOMS: atom_id res chain seq x y z
N MET A 1 -7.29 25.41 35.65
CA MET A 1 -7.13 26.15 34.37
C MET A 1 -8.48 26.74 33.98
N SER A 2 -8.52 27.87 33.26
CA SER A 2 -9.78 28.41 32.73
C SER A 2 -10.07 27.81 31.35
N ILE A 3 -11.29 27.35 31.12
CA ILE A 3 -11.75 26.91 29.80
C ILE A 3 -11.89 28.15 28.90
N GLN A 4 -11.44 28.05 27.65
CA GLN A 4 -11.70 29.06 26.61
C GLN A 4 -12.78 28.57 25.63
N PRO A 5 -13.55 29.48 24.98
CA PRO A 5 -14.61 29.10 24.04
C PRO A 5 -14.04 28.63 22.69
N PRO A 6 -14.83 27.89 21.88
CA PRO A 6 -14.42 27.50 20.53
C PRO A 6 -14.22 28.71 19.61
N LEU A 7 -13.13 28.68 18.83
CA LEU A 7 -12.78 29.75 17.90
C LEU A 7 -13.68 29.71 16.65
N THR A 8 -14.24 30.87 16.28
CA THR A 8 -14.96 31.07 15.04
C THR A 8 -14.02 31.07 13.83
N LEU A 9 -14.40 30.35 12.77
CA LEU A 9 -13.71 30.39 11.46
C LEU A 9 -13.62 31.82 10.89
N ASN A 10 -12.59 32.05 10.06
CA ASN A 10 -12.32 33.26 9.24
C ASN A 10 -11.48 34.41 9.84
N GLN A 11 -10.46 34.12 10.65
CA GLN A 11 -9.24 34.95 10.69
C GLN A 11 -7.99 34.06 10.64
N LYS A 12 -7.07 34.30 9.69
CA LYS A 12 -5.72 33.72 9.77
C LYS A 12 -4.95 34.45 10.88
N PRO A 13 -4.37 33.75 11.87
CA PRO A 13 -3.46 34.39 12.82
C PRO A 13 -2.23 34.92 12.07
N ALA A 14 -1.62 35.99 12.59
CA ALA A 14 -0.39 36.54 12.02
C ALA A 14 0.74 35.51 12.13
N GLU A 15 1.30 35.11 10.99
CA GLU A 15 2.30 34.06 10.89
C GLU A 15 3.61 34.48 11.59
N ILE A 16 3.91 33.85 12.74
CA ILE A 16 5.08 34.21 13.54
C ILE A 16 6.34 33.63 12.88
N ILE A 17 7.02 34.50 12.12
CA ILE A 17 8.15 34.15 11.25
C ILE A 17 9.35 33.58 12.04
N GLY A 18 9.63 34.08 13.24
CA GLY A 18 10.77 33.63 14.06
C GLY A 18 10.55 32.29 14.76
N ILE A 19 11.63 31.67 15.25
CA ILE A 19 11.53 30.57 16.22
C ILE A 19 10.94 31.11 17.53
N THR A 20 10.00 30.37 18.13
CA THR A 20 9.22 30.77 19.31
C THR A 20 9.56 29.97 20.57
N ALA A 21 9.98 28.71 20.43
CA ALA A 21 10.49 27.90 21.54
C ALA A 21 12.03 28.02 21.66
N THR A 22 12.57 27.95 22.89
CA THR A 22 14.02 27.92 23.11
C THR A 22 14.52 26.48 23.17
N LYS A 23 15.75 26.27 22.68
CA LYS A 23 16.45 24.97 22.67
C LYS A 23 16.73 24.44 24.08
N GLU A 24 16.78 25.35 25.05
CA GLU A 24 17.11 25.06 26.45
C GLU A 24 15.87 24.68 27.28
N GLU A 25 14.70 25.27 27.02
CA GLU A 25 13.48 25.09 27.81
C GLU A 25 12.50 24.08 27.18
N ASP A 26 12.25 24.18 25.87
CA ASP A 26 11.36 23.27 25.12
C ASP A 26 12.05 22.76 23.85
N PHE A 27 13.02 21.86 24.06
CA PHE A 27 13.77 21.21 23.00
C PHE A 27 12.90 20.46 21.96
N PRO A 28 11.83 19.73 22.32
CA PRO A 28 10.94 19.09 21.35
C PRO A 28 10.22 20.07 20.43
N GLN A 29 9.67 21.17 20.95
CA GLN A 29 9.01 22.19 20.13
C GLN A 29 10.03 22.98 19.31
N TRP A 30 11.16 23.38 19.91
CA TRP A 30 12.26 24.04 19.22
C TRP A 30 12.73 23.24 18.00
N TYR A 31 12.96 21.93 18.15
CA TYR A 31 13.43 21.09 17.05
C TYR A 31 12.43 21.03 15.90
N GLN A 32 11.14 20.85 16.19
CA GLN A 32 10.07 20.84 15.19
C GLN A 32 9.98 22.18 14.45
N GLU A 33 10.02 23.30 15.19
CA GLU A 33 10.00 24.63 14.60
C GLU A 33 11.22 24.89 13.70
N VAL A 34 12.43 24.47 14.11
CA VAL A 34 13.64 24.65 13.30
C VAL A 34 13.52 23.91 11.97
N VAL A 35 13.16 22.63 11.97
CA VAL A 35 13.13 21.84 10.73
C VAL A 35 11.99 22.25 9.78
N VAL A 36 10.86 22.74 10.30
CA VAL A 36 9.75 23.25 9.47
C VAL A 36 10.02 24.69 9.00
N LYS A 37 10.30 25.64 9.90
CA LYS A 37 10.44 27.07 9.56
C LYS A 37 11.69 27.33 8.69
N ALA A 38 12.78 26.58 8.86
CA ALA A 38 13.93 26.62 7.95
C ALA A 38 13.66 25.95 6.57
N GLY A 39 12.51 25.27 6.40
CA GLY A 39 12.12 24.63 5.15
C GLY A 39 12.88 23.33 4.84
N MET A 40 13.28 22.57 5.88
CA MET A 40 13.93 21.25 5.72
C MET A 40 12.91 20.13 5.49
N VAL A 41 11.79 20.14 6.20
CA VAL A 41 10.73 19.13 6.09
C VAL A 41 9.35 19.76 6.05
N GLU A 42 8.40 19.02 5.47
CA GLU A 42 6.95 19.24 5.68
C GLU A 42 6.36 18.00 6.36
N TYR A 43 5.35 18.18 7.22
CA TYR A 43 4.58 17.05 7.74
C TYR A 43 3.68 16.48 6.65
N TYR A 44 3.70 15.17 6.44
CA TYR A 44 2.73 14.54 5.53
C TYR A 44 1.37 14.41 6.23
N THR A 45 0.36 15.13 5.75
CA THR A 45 -0.90 15.34 6.49
C THR A 45 -1.84 14.13 6.48
N GLU A 46 -1.68 13.20 5.54
CA GLU A 46 -2.56 12.04 5.40
C GLU A 46 -2.09 10.83 6.23
N ILE A 47 -0.77 10.70 6.47
CA ILE A 47 -0.17 9.56 7.18
C ILE A 47 0.85 10.07 8.20
N ALA A 48 0.48 10.00 9.48
CA ALA A 48 1.34 10.38 10.59
C ALA A 48 2.65 9.56 10.60
N GLY A 49 3.77 10.25 10.78
CA GLY A 49 5.12 9.65 10.80
C GLY A 49 5.87 9.64 9.48
N LEU A 50 5.26 10.13 8.39
CA LEU A 50 5.91 10.43 7.12
C LEU A 50 6.18 11.95 7.00
N PHE A 51 7.26 12.30 6.28
CA PHE A 51 7.76 13.67 6.17
C PHE A 51 8.26 13.95 4.76
N VAL A 52 7.83 15.04 4.15
CA VAL A 52 8.32 15.47 2.83
C VAL A 52 9.70 16.09 3.00
N LEU A 53 10.74 15.45 2.47
CA LEU A 53 12.11 15.96 2.52
C LEU A 53 12.26 17.09 1.47
N ARG A 54 12.28 18.34 1.93
CA ARG A 54 12.29 19.53 1.07
C ARG A 54 13.69 19.74 0.42
N PRO A 55 13.83 20.58 -0.63
CA PRO A 55 15.06 20.68 -1.42
C PRO A 55 16.35 20.97 -0.63
N LEU A 56 16.28 21.70 0.48
CA LEU A 56 17.43 21.94 1.36
C LEU A 56 17.97 20.64 1.99
N THR A 57 17.05 19.78 2.45
CA THR A 57 17.36 18.46 3.00
C THR A 57 17.89 17.51 1.94
N MET A 58 17.25 17.48 0.77
CA MET A 58 17.71 16.63 -0.33
C MET A 58 19.06 17.09 -0.88
N PHE A 59 19.39 18.38 -0.81
CA PHE A 59 20.75 18.86 -1.10
C PHE A 59 21.77 18.28 -0.12
N ILE A 60 21.51 18.36 1.20
CA ILE A 60 22.40 17.80 2.23
C ILE A 60 22.57 16.29 2.02
N TRP A 61 21.48 15.55 1.85
CA TRP A 61 21.52 14.10 1.59
C TRP A 61 22.30 13.74 0.32
N ASN A 62 22.16 14.52 -0.76
CA ASN A 62 22.88 14.27 -2.00
C ASN A 62 24.38 14.57 -1.92
N GLU A 63 24.81 15.59 -1.17
CA GLU A 63 26.25 15.83 -0.94
C GLU A 63 26.86 14.73 -0.06
N LEU A 64 26.13 14.25 0.96
CA LEU A 64 26.54 13.08 1.76
C LEU A 64 26.63 11.81 0.91
N ARG A 65 25.62 11.53 0.07
CA ARG A 65 25.63 10.41 -0.87
C ARG A 65 26.82 10.48 -1.82
N LYS A 66 27.04 11.64 -2.43
CA LYS A 66 28.12 11.86 -3.40
C LYS A 66 29.50 11.65 -2.78
N TRP A 67 29.73 12.14 -1.57
CA TRP A 67 31.00 11.94 -0.87
C TRP A 67 31.17 10.47 -0.46
N PHE A 68 30.16 9.83 0.12
CA PHE A 68 30.30 8.44 0.56
C PHE A 68 30.47 7.50 -0.64
N GLN A 69 29.72 7.70 -1.73
CA GLN A 69 29.83 6.87 -2.92
C GLN A 69 31.23 6.95 -3.57
N SER A 70 31.90 8.11 -3.59
CA SER A 70 33.27 8.15 -4.16
C SER A 70 34.28 7.33 -3.36
N HIS A 71 34.11 7.23 -2.04
CA HIS A 71 34.97 6.37 -1.21
C HIS A 71 34.61 4.88 -1.38
N LEU A 72 33.33 4.55 -1.59
CA LEU A 72 32.92 3.19 -1.98
C LEU A 72 33.47 2.79 -3.36
N ASP A 73 33.45 3.70 -4.32
CA ASP A 73 34.02 3.50 -5.66
C ASP A 73 35.54 3.26 -5.57
N GLU A 74 36.25 4.01 -4.72
CA GLU A 74 37.69 3.82 -4.42
C GLU A 74 38.02 2.51 -3.68
N MET A 75 37.03 1.90 -3.01
CA MET A 75 37.15 0.57 -2.37
C MET A 75 36.75 -0.60 -3.29
N ASP A 76 36.40 -0.35 -4.57
CA ASP A 76 35.75 -1.29 -5.50
C ASP A 76 34.42 -1.89 -4.98
N ILE A 77 33.58 -1.08 -4.33
CA ILE A 77 32.27 -1.50 -3.79
C ILE A 77 31.13 -1.01 -4.70
N GLY A 78 30.57 -1.92 -5.49
CA GLY A 78 29.60 -1.58 -6.54
C GLY A 78 28.21 -1.20 -6.03
N GLU A 79 27.60 -0.15 -6.60
CA GLU A 79 26.18 0.15 -6.36
C GLU A 79 25.27 -0.86 -7.09
N ALA A 80 24.28 -1.37 -6.36
CA ALA A 80 23.23 -2.27 -6.83
C ALA A 80 21.85 -1.73 -6.39
N ALA A 81 20.77 -2.34 -6.88
CA ALA A 81 19.41 -2.04 -6.45
C ALA A 81 18.59 -3.33 -6.31
N PHE A 82 18.24 -3.68 -5.07
CA PHE A 82 17.36 -4.82 -4.79
C PHE A 82 15.90 -4.37 -4.61
N PRO A 83 14.91 -5.24 -4.89
CA PRO A 83 13.50 -4.91 -4.78
C PRO A 83 13.09 -4.39 -3.38
N LEU A 84 12.09 -3.53 -3.33
CA LEU A 84 11.49 -3.03 -2.08
C LEU A 84 10.68 -4.13 -1.33
N PHE A 85 10.18 -5.12 -2.08
CA PHE A 85 9.26 -6.15 -1.59
C PHE A 85 9.99 -7.46 -1.25
N LEU A 86 9.64 -8.02 -0.10
CA LEU A 86 10.29 -9.18 0.52
C LEU A 86 9.24 -10.28 0.72
N SER A 87 9.36 -11.41 0.00
CA SER A 87 8.34 -12.48 0.03
C SER A 87 8.29 -13.20 1.37
N ALA A 88 7.11 -13.67 1.81
CA ALA A 88 6.96 -14.43 3.06
C ALA A 88 7.87 -15.67 3.14
N LYS A 89 8.23 -16.29 2.01
CA LYS A 89 9.20 -17.39 1.93
C LYS A 89 10.63 -16.96 2.32
N SER A 90 10.97 -15.68 2.09
CA SER A 90 12.20 -15.06 2.54
C SER A 90 12.13 -14.73 4.05
N LEU A 91 11.02 -14.13 4.54
CA LEU A 91 10.84 -13.91 5.99
C LEU A 91 10.89 -15.21 6.80
N ALA A 92 10.25 -16.28 6.31
CA ALA A 92 10.19 -17.56 7.00
C ALA A 92 11.57 -18.22 7.23
N LYS A 93 12.60 -17.84 6.45
CA LYS A 93 13.99 -18.28 6.69
C LYS A 93 14.68 -17.54 7.84
N GLU A 94 14.30 -16.29 8.09
CA GLU A 94 14.95 -15.37 9.02
C GLU A 94 14.13 -15.22 10.34
N LYS A 95 13.24 -16.18 10.63
CA LYS A 95 12.31 -16.14 11.77
C LYS A 95 13.00 -15.79 13.10
N ASP A 96 14.13 -16.43 13.38
CA ASP A 96 14.94 -16.26 14.61
C ASP A 96 15.64 -14.89 14.73
N HIS A 97 15.52 -14.03 13.72
CA HIS A 97 16.01 -12.64 13.73
C HIS A 97 14.87 -11.62 13.52
N ILE A 98 13.74 -12.04 12.94
CA ILE A 98 12.56 -11.21 12.68
C ILE A 98 11.70 -10.98 13.93
N GLU A 99 11.83 -11.74 15.02
CA GLU A 99 11.09 -11.47 16.27
C GLU A 99 11.24 -10.01 16.79
N GLY A 100 12.35 -9.34 16.48
CA GLY A 100 12.57 -7.92 16.79
C GLY A 100 11.96 -6.92 15.80
N PHE A 101 11.56 -7.35 14.59
CA PHE A 101 11.04 -6.52 13.50
C PHE A 101 9.60 -6.85 13.08
N ALA A 102 9.04 -7.98 13.55
CA ALA A 102 7.70 -8.46 13.20
C ALA A 102 6.57 -7.40 13.26
N PRO A 103 6.48 -6.50 14.28
CA PRO A 103 5.41 -5.49 14.33
C PRO A 103 5.61 -4.29 13.37
N GLU A 104 6.72 -4.22 12.63
CA GLU A 104 7.06 -3.07 11.76
C GLU A 104 6.75 -3.30 10.26
N LEU A 105 6.17 -4.45 9.91
CA LEU A 105 6.01 -4.95 8.53
C LEU A 105 4.63 -4.63 7.93
N ALA A 106 4.59 -4.07 6.70
CA ALA A 106 3.37 -3.78 5.94
C ALA A 106 3.20 -4.74 4.75
N TRP A 107 1.98 -5.26 4.52
CA TRP A 107 1.71 -6.42 3.66
C TRP A 107 0.52 -6.25 2.69
N LYS A 108 0.64 -6.83 1.48
CA LYS A 108 -0.36 -7.68 0.75
C LYS A 108 -0.15 -7.67 -0.78
N LEU A 109 0.05 -8.87 -1.35
CA LEU A 109 -0.15 -9.28 -2.75
C LEU A 109 -0.44 -10.80 -2.76
N ASP A 110 -0.77 -11.39 -3.91
CA ASP A 110 -1.05 -12.83 -4.10
C ASP A 110 0.05 -13.73 -3.50
N VAL A 111 1.31 -13.38 -3.76
CA VAL A 111 2.42 -13.77 -2.89
C VAL A 111 2.45 -12.76 -1.74
N PRO A 112 2.23 -13.16 -0.48
CA PRO A 112 2.33 -12.22 0.64
C PRO A 112 3.76 -11.68 0.71
N VAL A 113 3.92 -10.41 0.33
CA VAL A 113 5.15 -9.63 0.44
C VAL A 113 5.02 -8.63 1.57
N ALA A 114 6.10 -8.47 2.33
CA ALA A 114 6.30 -7.32 3.20
C ALA A 114 7.11 -6.24 2.46
N ILE A 115 7.00 -4.98 2.88
CA ILE A 115 8.03 -3.97 2.58
C ILE A 115 9.27 -4.29 3.44
N ARG A 116 10.48 -4.16 2.88
CA ARG A 116 11.73 -4.42 3.62
C ARG A 116 11.92 -3.50 4.84
N PRO A 117 12.22 -4.05 6.03
CA PRO A 117 12.83 -3.29 7.13
C PRO A 117 14.36 -3.23 7.00
N THR A 118 14.95 -4.18 6.25
CA THR A 118 16.39 -4.37 5.94
C THR A 118 16.48 -5.40 4.79
N SER A 119 17.59 -5.48 4.04
CA SER A 119 17.65 -6.27 2.80
C SER A 119 18.30 -7.67 2.90
N GLU A 120 18.76 -8.13 4.07
CA GLU A 120 19.42 -9.42 4.28
C GLU A 120 18.71 -10.60 3.56
N ALA A 121 17.45 -10.90 3.89
CA ALA A 121 16.69 -11.99 3.26
C ALA A 121 16.26 -11.73 1.80
N ILE A 122 16.49 -10.54 1.25
CA ILE A 122 16.37 -10.27 -0.19
C ILE A 122 17.68 -10.60 -0.89
N MET A 123 18.82 -10.13 -0.36
CA MET A 123 20.12 -10.18 -1.02
C MET A 123 20.79 -11.55 -0.92
N TYR A 124 20.74 -12.19 0.25
CA TYR A 124 21.51 -13.41 0.52
C TYR A 124 21.09 -14.66 -0.29
N PRO A 125 19.81 -14.84 -0.71
CA PRO A 125 19.45 -15.83 -1.74
C PRO A 125 20.18 -15.65 -3.08
N TYR A 126 20.53 -14.41 -3.47
CA TYR A 126 21.31 -14.14 -4.69
C TYR A 126 22.81 -14.28 -4.45
N TYR A 127 23.30 -13.99 -3.24
CA TYR A 127 24.71 -14.24 -2.89
C TYR A 127 25.04 -15.74 -3.00
N SER A 128 24.17 -16.64 -2.49
CA SER A 128 24.28 -18.09 -2.70
C SER A 128 24.19 -18.50 -4.19
N LYS A 129 23.57 -17.67 -5.04
CA LYS A 129 23.48 -17.91 -6.49
C LYS A 129 24.74 -17.45 -7.24
N TRP A 130 25.35 -16.35 -6.83
CA TRP A 130 26.49 -15.71 -7.50
C TRP A 130 27.84 -16.23 -7.01
N ILE A 131 28.00 -16.44 -5.71
CA ILE A 131 29.22 -17.00 -5.11
C ILE A 131 29.22 -18.52 -5.33
N ARG A 132 30.19 -19.02 -6.10
CA ARG A 132 30.36 -20.44 -6.44
C ARG A 132 31.74 -20.98 -6.07
N SER A 133 32.76 -20.13 -6.14
CA SER A 133 34.15 -20.41 -5.83
C SER A 133 34.72 -19.31 -4.94
N HIS A 134 35.84 -19.59 -4.26
CA HIS A 134 36.62 -18.57 -3.56
C HIS A 134 37.10 -17.43 -4.46
N ARG A 135 37.06 -17.61 -5.79
CA ARG A 135 37.40 -16.59 -6.81
C ARG A 135 36.32 -15.54 -7.02
N ASP A 136 35.09 -15.80 -6.54
CA ASP A 136 33.97 -14.85 -6.59
C ASP A 136 33.94 -13.95 -5.33
N LEU A 137 35.01 -13.97 -4.54
CA LEU A 137 35.18 -13.24 -3.29
C LEU A 137 36.40 -12.29 -3.37
N PRO A 138 36.36 -11.10 -2.74
CA PRO A 138 35.24 -10.59 -1.96
C PRO A 138 34.11 -10.02 -2.85
N LEU A 139 32.87 -10.45 -2.59
CA LEU A 139 31.68 -9.82 -3.20
C LEU A 139 31.28 -8.64 -2.33
N ARG A 140 31.30 -7.42 -2.87
CA ARG A 140 31.03 -6.19 -2.12
C ARG A 140 30.02 -5.31 -2.85
N LEU A 141 28.86 -5.08 -2.25
CA LEU A 141 27.75 -4.36 -2.86
C LEU A 141 27.15 -3.32 -1.89
N ASN A 142 26.74 -2.18 -2.44
CA ASN A 142 26.04 -1.10 -1.73
C ASN A 142 24.71 -0.77 -2.43
N GLN A 143 23.72 -0.24 -1.72
CA GLN A 143 22.53 0.36 -2.33
C GLN A 143 22.05 1.61 -1.58
N TRP A 144 21.36 2.49 -2.30
CA TRP A 144 20.73 3.71 -1.77
C TRP A 144 19.22 3.62 -1.98
N ASN A 145 18.44 3.66 -0.90
CA ASN A 145 17.00 3.39 -0.95
C ASN A 145 16.23 4.00 0.22
N SER A 146 14.91 4.00 0.11
CA SER A 146 14.06 4.08 1.29
C SER A 146 13.86 2.71 1.94
N VAL A 147 13.57 2.75 3.24
CA VAL A 147 13.16 1.63 4.08
C VAL A 147 11.93 2.07 4.86
N VAL A 148 10.99 1.14 5.05
CA VAL A 148 9.80 1.35 5.88
C VAL A 148 9.92 0.50 7.14
N ARG A 149 9.69 1.13 8.29
CA ARG A 149 9.55 0.47 9.59
C ARG A 149 8.35 1.09 10.28
N TRP A 150 7.29 0.32 10.48
CA TRP A 150 6.01 0.83 10.97
C TRP A 150 6.01 1.14 12.47
N GLU A 151 6.80 2.15 12.84
CA GLU A 151 7.00 2.59 14.21
C GLU A 151 5.67 2.95 14.90
N THR A 152 5.47 2.40 16.09
CA THR A 152 4.29 2.59 16.94
C THR A 152 4.43 3.72 17.94
N LYS A 153 5.66 4.10 18.31
CA LYS A 153 5.94 5.19 19.25
C LYS A 153 5.99 6.54 18.52
N GLN A 154 6.01 7.64 19.29
CA GLN A 154 6.05 8.99 18.75
C GLN A 154 7.20 9.17 17.74
N THR A 155 6.85 9.66 16.55
CA THR A 155 7.80 9.94 15.46
C THR A 155 8.37 11.35 15.57
N THR A 156 9.57 11.55 15.02
CA THR A 156 10.31 12.81 15.07
C THR A 156 11.12 12.94 13.77
N PRO A 157 11.02 14.09 13.05
CA PRO A 157 11.71 14.30 11.77
C PRO A 157 13.18 13.88 11.83
N PHE A 158 13.64 13.16 10.79
CA PHE A 158 14.98 12.53 10.67
C PHE A 158 15.31 11.43 11.69
N LEU A 159 14.99 11.60 12.96
CA LEU A 159 15.48 10.72 14.03
C LEU A 159 14.74 9.39 14.07
N ARG A 160 13.42 9.44 13.86
CA ARG A 160 12.48 8.34 14.02
C ARG A 160 11.25 8.56 13.15
N THR A 161 11.28 8.06 11.93
CA THR A 161 10.24 8.25 10.90
C THR A 161 9.81 6.88 10.36
N ARG A 162 8.58 6.76 9.84
CA ARG A 162 8.07 5.46 9.35
C ARG A 162 8.66 5.05 8.01
N GLU A 163 8.96 6.02 7.16
CA GLU A 163 9.88 5.88 6.03
C GLU A 163 11.11 6.74 6.29
N PHE A 164 12.30 6.23 5.95
CA PHE A 164 13.53 7.02 5.88
C PHE A 164 14.38 6.61 4.69
N LEU A 165 15.17 7.55 4.16
CA LEU A 165 16.23 7.25 3.20
C LEU A 165 17.46 6.76 3.96
N TRP A 166 18.11 5.72 3.44
CA TRP A 166 19.38 5.24 3.96
C TRP A 166 20.29 4.70 2.86
N GLN A 167 21.47 4.33 3.29
CA GLN A 167 22.42 3.51 2.58
C GLN A 167 22.53 2.18 3.34
N GLU A 168 22.51 1.05 2.64
CA GLU A 168 22.85 -0.27 3.19
C GLU A 168 23.85 -0.98 2.28
N GLY A 169 24.96 -1.43 2.87
CA GLY A 169 26.02 -2.16 2.21
C GLY A 169 26.15 -3.54 2.82
N HIS A 170 26.38 -4.54 1.97
CA HIS A 170 26.50 -5.94 2.36
C HIS A 170 27.65 -6.57 1.56
N THR A 171 28.41 -7.43 2.22
CA THR A 171 29.62 -8.01 1.64
C THR A 171 29.82 -9.46 2.06
N ALA A 172 30.66 -10.18 1.31
CA ALA A 172 31.06 -11.55 1.59
C ALA A 172 32.55 -11.75 1.29
N HIS A 173 33.26 -12.32 2.25
CA HIS A 173 34.70 -12.50 2.33
C HIS A 173 35.06 -13.96 2.58
N LEU A 174 36.31 -14.35 2.31
CA LEU A 174 36.77 -15.72 2.55
C LEU A 174 37.11 -15.97 4.03
N THR A 175 37.53 -14.94 4.77
CA THR A 175 38.05 -15.06 6.16
C THR A 175 37.46 -14.03 7.11
N GLU A 176 37.47 -14.36 8.41
CA GLU A 176 37.15 -13.46 9.54
C GLU A 176 38.05 -12.21 9.51
N GLU A 177 39.33 -12.38 9.18
CA GLU A 177 40.32 -11.30 9.17
C GLU A 177 40.02 -10.25 8.11
N GLN A 178 39.67 -10.67 6.88
CA GLN A 178 39.26 -9.79 5.76
C GLN A 178 37.96 -9.04 6.08
N ALA A 179 36.95 -9.75 6.58
CA ALA A 179 35.68 -9.15 6.99
C ALA A 179 35.89 -8.10 8.10
N GLY A 180 36.81 -8.35 9.03
CA GLY A 180 37.17 -7.43 10.10
C GLY A 180 37.85 -6.14 9.64
N ILE A 181 38.61 -6.15 8.53
CA ILE A 181 39.21 -4.91 7.98
C ILE A 181 38.11 -3.95 7.53
N GLU A 182 37.25 -4.43 6.64
CA GLU A 182 36.22 -3.63 5.98
C GLU A 182 35.20 -3.06 6.99
N VAL A 183 34.88 -3.80 8.06
CA VAL A 183 34.02 -3.30 9.14
C VAL A 183 34.59 -2.04 9.79
N LEU A 184 35.91 -1.92 9.91
CA LEU A 184 36.60 -0.77 10.48
C LEU A 184 36.77 0.36 9.45
N GLU A 185 37.11 0.03 8.20
CA GLU A 185 37.24 1.01 7.10
C GLU A 185 35.92 1.77 6.90
N ILE A 186 34.79 1.05 6.80
CA ILE A 186 33.46 1.66 6.68
C ILE A 186 33.09 2.45 7.95
N LEU A 187 33.44 1.97 9.15
CA LEU A 187 33.19 2.70 10.40
C LEU A 187 33.95 4.03 10.44
N GLU A 188 35.17 4.08 9.90
CA GLU A 188 35.96 5.30 9.83
C GLU A 188 35.45 6.25 8.73
N LEU A 189 35.03 5.74 7.56
CA LEU A 189 34.34 6.56 6.55
C LEU A 189 33.04 7.19 7.11
N TYR A 190 32.29 6.45 7.92
CA TYR A 190 31.14 7.03 8.64
C TYR A 190 31.55 8.08 9.68
N ALA A 191 32.71 7.90 10.33
CA ALA A 191 33.20 8.89 11.29
C ALA A 191 33.65 10.16 10.59
N GLN A 192 34.37 10.06 9.48
CA GLN A 192 34.70 11.17 8.59
C GLN A 192 33.43 11.86 8.04
N LEU A 193 32.40 11.12 7.64
CA LEU A 193 31.11 11.70 7.22
C LEU A 193 30.49 12.57 8.31
N TYR A 194 30.55 12.13 9.57
CA TYR A 194 30.07 12.90 10.72
C TYR A 194 30.99 14.08 11.07
N GLU A 195 32.29 13.85 11.18
CA GLU A 195 33.27 14.81 11.69
C GLU A 195 33.66 15.85 10.62
N ASP A 196 34.03 15.42 9.42
CA ASP A 196 34.48 16.30 8.33
C ASP A 196 33.34 16.99 7.60
N LEU A 197 32.23 16.31 7.26
CA LEU A 197 31.14 16.96 6.51
C LEU A 197 30.12 17.64 7.43
N LEU A 198 29.69 16.95 8.49
CA LEU A 198 28.63 17.45 9.40
C LEU A 198 29.18 18.24 10.60
N ALA A 199 30.50 18.30 10.80
CA ALA A 199 31.13 18.95 11.95
C ALA A 199 30.63 18.40 13.31
N VAL A 200 30.29 17.11 13.37
CA VAL A 200 29.72 16.43 14.54
C VAL A 200 30.72 15.39 15.08
N PRO A 201 31.16 15.49 16.35
CA PRO A 201 32.05 14.51 16.98
C PRO A 201 31.31 13.20 17.31
N VAL A 202 31.99 12.07 17.15
CA VAL A 202 31.44 10.72 17.43
C VAL A 202 32.45 9.86 18.20
N VAL A 203 31.94 8.98 19.06
CA VAL A 203 32.76 7.96 19.76
C VAL A 203 32.65 6.62 19.00
N ARG A 204 33.80 6.13 18.53
CA ARG A 204 33.96 4.82 17.89
C ARG A 204 33.98 3.71 18.95
N GLY A 205 33.15 2.68 18.78
CA GLY A 205 33.09 1.59 19.76
C GLY A 205 32.31 0.34 19.32
N ARG A 206 32.35 -0.70 20.14
CA ARG A 206 31.63 -1.99 19.97
C ARG A 206 30.36 -2.00 20.83
N LYS A 207 29.23 -2.50 20.31
CA LYS A 207 28.01 -2.72 21.14
C LYS A 207 28.24 -3.85 22.16
N THR A 208 27.46 -3.84 23.24
CA THR A 208 27.38 -4.98 24.18
C THR A 208 26.63 -6.15 23.53
N GLU A 209 26.62 -7.31 24.20
CA GLU A 209 25.87 -8.49 23.74
C GLU A 209 24.35 -8.25 23.67
N ASN A 210 23.80 -7.32 24.46
CA ASN A 210 22.38 -6.97 24.47
C ASN A 210 21.99 -5.96 23.38
N GLU A 211 22.85 -4.99 23.06
CA GLU A 211 22.55 -3.91 22.10
C GLU A 211 23.26 -4.13 20.73
N ARG A 212 23.82 -5.32 20.46
CA ARG A 212 24.28 -5.70 19.11
C ARG A 212 23.10 -6.10 18.21
N PHE A 213 23.37 -6.20 16.91
CA PHE A 213 22.39 -6.76 15.97
C PHE A 213 22.22 -8.27 16.23
N ALA A 214 20.97 -8.76 16.24
CA ALA A 214 20.64 -10.13 16.67
C ALA A 214 21.30 -11.21 15.79
N GLY A 215 21.33 -11.01 14.47
CA GLY A 215 22.04 -11.88 13.53
C GLY A 215 23.55 -11.61 13.43
N GLY A 216 24.07 -10.59 14.12
CA GLY A 216 25.47 -10.19 14.08
C GLY A 216 26.37 -11.03 14.99
N TYR A 217 27.61 -11.28 14.56
CA TYR A 217 28.67 -11.78 15.43
C TYR A 217 29.15 -10.66 16.36
N TYR A 218 29.39 -9.47 15.80
CA TYR A 218 29.53 -8.23 16.55
C TYR A 218 29.05 -6.99 15.76
N THR A 219 28.70 -5.94 16.49
CA THR A 219 28.36 -4.62 15.93
C THR A 219 29.36 -3.59 16.40
N MET A 220 30.02 -2.92 15.46
CA MET A 220 30.68 -1.64 15.68
C MET A 220 29.71 -0.49 15.40
N THR A 221 29.90 0.65 16.08
CA THR A 221 28.94 1.75 16.06
C THR A 221 29.62 3.09 16.33
N LEU A 222 28.99 4.16 15.86
CA LEU A 222 29.35 5.54 16.17
C LEU A 222 28.29 6.14 17.10
N GLU A 223 28.70 6.56 18.29
CA GLU A 223 27.80 7.16 19.28
C GLU A 223 28.05 8.68 19.38
N GLY A 224 27.04 9.47 19.03
CA GLY A 224 26.99 10.91 19.23
C GLY A 224 26.29 11.28 20.55
N TYR A 225 26.25 12.58 20.85
CA TYR A 225 25.66 13.12 22.09
C TYR A 225 24.94 14.45 21.83
N ILE A 226 23.78 14.64 22.46
CA ILE A 226 22.92 15.82 22.28
C ILE A 226 22.89 16.66 23.57
N PRO A 227 23.65 17.77 23.66
CA PRO A 227 23.84 18.52 24.90
C PRO A 227 22.56 19.04 25.55
N SER A 228 21.58 19.48 24.76
CA SER A 228 20.36 20.10 25.27
C SER A 228 19.47 19.15 26.08
N ASN A 229 19.48 17.85 25.78
CA ASN A 229 18.67 16.85 26.47
C ASN A 229 19.48 15.75 27.20
N GLY A 230 20.82 15.79 27.09
CA GLY A 230 21.73 14.87 27.77
C GLY A 230 21.81 13.46 27.20
N ARG A 231 21.22 13.19 26.03
CA ARG A 231 21.10 11.82 25.50
C ARG A 231 22.22 11.48 24.52
N GLY A 232 22.76 10.27 24.65
CA GLY A 232 23.52 9.62 23.59
C GLY A 232 22.61 9.24 22.42
N ILE A 233 23.16 9.21 21.21
CA ILE A 233 22.44 8.81 20.00
C ILE A 233 23.35 8.04 19.04
N GLN A 234 22.90 6.85 18.66
CA GLN A 234 23.56 6.03 17.65
C GLN A 234 23.46 6.70 16.28
N GLY A 235 24.63 6.96 15.68
CA GLY A 235 24.76 7.68 14.42
C GLY A 235 24.85 6.80 13.18
N ALA A 236 25.57 5.67 13.27
CA ALA A 236 25.74 4.66 12.21
C ALA A 236 26.19 3.31 12.79
N THR A 237 26.08 2.23 12.02
CA THR A 237 26.54 0.87 12.41
C THR A 237 27.30 0.15 11.31
N SER A 238 28.31 -0.62 11.73
CA SER A 238 29.05 -1.55 10.88
C SER A 238 29.12 -2.90 11.58
N HIS A 239 28.51 -3.92 10.98
CA HIS A 239 28.28 -5.24 11.57
C HIS A 239 29.19 -6.28 10.92
N CYS A 240 29.95 -7.03 11.72
CA CYS A 240 30.40 -8.34 11.28
C CYS A 240 29.28 -9.33 11.58
N LEU A 241 28.74 -9.95 10.54
CA LEU A 241 27.70 -10.98 10.62
C LEU A 241 28.27 -12.39 10.83
N GLY A 242 29.60 -12.51 10.81
CA GLY A 242 30.31 -13.77 10.92
C GLY A 242 29.88 -14.73 9.81
N GLN A 243 29.53 -15.96 10.20
CA GLN A 243 28.97 -16.97 9.30
C GLN A 243 27.49 -17.28 9.59
N ASN A 244 26.76 -16.40 10.28
CA ASN A 244 25.38 -16.69 10.72
C ASN A 244 24.45 -16.79 9.50
N PHE A 245 24.41 -15.74 8.70
CA PHE A 245 23.61 -15.67 7.49
C PHE A 245 24.11 -16.60 6.38
N SER A 246 25.42 -16.80 6.24
CA SER A 246 25.96 -17.69 5.20
C SER A 246 25.60 -19.15 5.47
N LYS A 247 25.42 -19.56 6.73
CA LYS A 247 24.85 -20.87 7.09
C LYS A 247 23.33 -20.93 6.85
N MET A 248 22.59 -19.88 7.20
CA MET A 248 21.12 -19.80 7.00
C MET A 248 20.70 -19.80 5.51
N PHE A 249 21.51 -19.18 4.63
CA PHE A 249 21.23 -19.02 3.20
C PHE A 249 22.05 -19.95 2.28
N ASP A 250 22.88 -20.83 2.85
CA ASP A 250 23.90 -21.66 2.17
C ASP A 250 24.74 -20.87 1.14
N ILE A 251 25.52 -19.93 1.67
CA ILE A 251 26.54 -19.19 0.92
C ILE A 251 27.90 -19.83 1.25
N SER A 252 28.25 -20.87 0.48
CA SER A 252 29.45 -21.68 0.71
C SER A 252 30.28 -21.90 -0.56
N VAL A 253 31.61 -21.85 -0.42
CA VAL A 253 32.62 -22.00 -1.49
C VAL A 253 33.50 -23.23 -1.28
N GLU A 254 34.18 -23.69 -2.33
CA GLU A 254 35.23 -24.70 -2.22
C GLU A 254 36.48 -24.16 -1.50
N ASP A 255 36.97 -24.93 -0.52
CA ASP A 255 38.18 -24.63 0.25
C ASP A 255 39.43 -24.57 -0.65
N PRO A 256 40.18 -23.44 -0.71
CA PRO A 256 41.41 -23.35 -1.49
C PRO A 256 42.54 -24.28 -0.98
N ALA A 257 42.48 -24.72 0.28
CA ALA A 257 43.54 -25.44 0.97
C ALA A 257 43.25 -26.94 1.18
N GLY A 258 42.06 -27.44 0.82
CA GLY A 258 41.66 -28.82 1.09
C GLY A 258 40.38 -29.27 0.39
N SER A 259 39.96 -30.51 0.67
CA SER A 259 38.72 -31.07 0.13
C SER A 259 37.53 -30.77 1.06
N GLY A 260 36.92 -29.59 0.93
CA GLY A 260 35.80 -29.16 1.76
C GLY A 260 35.01 -27.98 1.21
N ARG A 261 33.89 -27.65 1.87
CA ARG A 261 33.13 -26.41 1.66
C ARG A 261 33.30 -25.49 2.86
N LEU A 262 33.57 -24.22 2.62
CA LEU A 262 33.67 -23.17 3.64
C LEU A 262 32.48 -22.21 3.51
N TYR A 263 31.87 -21.83 4.64
CA TYR A 263 30.88 -20.75 4.69
C TYR A 263 31.58 -19.39 4.68
N VAL A 264 31.11 -18.48 3.84
CA VAL A 264 31.70 -17.14 3.71
C VAL A 264 31.48 -16.30 4.97
N TRP A 265 32.39 -15.36 5.23
CA TRP A 265 32.27 -14.35 6.28
C TRP A 265 31.58 -13.12 5.73
N GLN A 266 30.55 -12.60 6.40
CA GLN A 266 29.73 -11.51 5.87
C GLN A 266 29.75 -10.26 6.77
N ASN A 267 29.56 -9.10 6.16
CA ASN A 267 29.30 -7.84 6.85
C ASN A 267 27.98 -7.22 6.35
N SER A 268 27.36 -6.37 7.18
CA SER A 268 26.42 -5.34 6.71
C SER A 268 26.66 -4.02 7.44
N TRP A 269 26.42 -2.89 6.77
CA TRP A 269 26.75 -1.56 7.29
C TRP A 269 25.82 -0.47 6.73
N ALA A 270 25.32 0.42 7.60
CA ALA A 270 24.32 1.42 7.23
C ALA A 270 24.40 2.77 7.99
N PHE A 271 24.00 3.84 7.29
CA PHE A 271 23.55 5.11 7.88
C PHE A 271 22.32 5.66 7.16
N SER A 272 21.49 6.44 7.87
CA SER A 272 20.23 7.02 7.34
C SER A 272 20.17 8.53 7.49
N THR A 273 19.10 9.16 6.98
CA THR A 273 18.85 10.61 7.15
C THR A 273 18.81 11.10 8.61
N ARG A 274 18.83 10.19 9.61
CA ARG A 274 19.12 10.51 11.02
C ARG A 274 20.36 11.38 11.19
N VAL A 275 21.40 11.21 10.37
CA VAL A 275 22.64 12.03 10.44
C VAL A 275 22.33 13.54 10.31
N ILE A 276 21.33 13.90 9.51
CA ILE A 276 20.87 15.28 9.30
C ILE A 276 20.18 15.79 10.57
N GLY A 277 19.33 14.98 11.20
CA GLY A 277 18.69 15.33 12.47
C GLY A 277 19.69 15.52 13.61
N VAL A 278 20.74 14.68 13.68
CA VAL A 278 21.84 14.84 14.65
C VAL A 278 22.59 16.16 14.44
N MET A 279 22.93 16.49 13.19
CA MET A 279 23.53 17.78 12.81
C MET A 279 22.65 18.97 13.25
N VAL A 280 21.33 18.93 13.00
CA VAL A 280 20.38 19.98 13.43
C VAL A 280 20.36 20.11 14.97
N MET A 281 20.22 19.00 15.69
CA MET A 281 20.15 19.00 17.16
C MET A 281 21.43 19.54 17.81
N ILE A 282 22.60 19.26 17.24
CA ILE A 282 23.88 19.74 17.77
C ILE A 282 24.08 21.22 17.43
N HIS A 283 24.02 21.60 16.15
CA HIS A 283 24.46 22.93 15.69
C HIS A 283 23.41 24.04 15.76
N GLY A 284 22.11 23.71 15.63
CA GLY A 284 21.04 24.71 15.62
C GLY A 284 20.95 25.53 16.91
N ASP A 285 20.33 26.71 16.85
CA ASP A 285 20.17 27.61 18.00
C ASP A 285 18.79 28.30 18.01
N ASN A 286 18.59 29.25 18.92
CA ASN A 286 17.31 29.97 19.09
C ASN A 286 17.01 30.99 17.97
N LYS A 287 17.86 31.10 16.93
CA LYS A 287 17.55 31.81 15.67
C LYS A 287 17.07 30.87 14.57
N GLY A 288 17.35 29.56 14.68
CA GLY A 288 17.00 28.57 13.68
C GLY A 288 18.13 27.59 13.38
N LEU A 289 18.19 27.14 12.14
CA LEU A 289 19.18 26.22 11.63
C LEU A 289 20.59 26.83 11.63
N VAL A 290 21.62 25.99 11.72
CA VAL A 290 23.03 26.35 11.50
C VAL A 290 23.64 25.22 10.68
N LEU A 291 24.04 25.50 9.44
CA LEU A 291 24.59 24.48 8.53
C LEU A 291 26.13 24.50 8.54
N PRO A 292 26.78 23.32 8.58
CA PRO A 292 28.19 23.21 8.25
C PRO A 292 28.44 23.62 6.78
N PRO A 293 29.41 24.52 6.49
CA PRO A 293 29.76 24.98 5.15
C PRO A 293 29.87 23.89 4.08
N ARG A 294 30.37 22.70 4.42
CA ARG A 294 30.56 21.62 3.44
C ARG A 294 29.24 21.04 2.91
N VAL A 295 28.17 21.00 3.72
CA VAL A 295 26.83 20.52 3.30
C VAL A 295 25.79 21.63 3.04
N ALA A 296 26.09 22.90 3.35
CA ALA A 296 25.15 24.00 3.15
C ALA A 296 24.81 24.28 1.68
N GLN A 297 23.53 24.25 1.28
CA GLN A 297 23.06 24.50 -0.09
C GLN A 297 23.51 25.87 -0.63
N THR A 298 23.25 26.93 0.14
CA THR A 298 23.85 28.26 -0.04
C THR A 298 24.86 28.44 1.08
N GLN A 299 26.15 28.53 0.72
CA GLN A 299 27.26 28.76 1.67
C GLN A 299 27.38 30.24 2.01
N ILE A 300 27.18 31.10 1.00
CA ILE A 300 27.31 32.55 1.10
C ILE A 300 26.06 33.20 0.51
N VAL A 301 25.37 34.03 1.29
CA VAL A 301 24.32 34.92 0.78
C VAL A 301 24.80 36.36 0.79
N MET A 302 24.70 37.02 -0.36
CA MET A 302 25.01 38.45 -0.50
C MET A 302 23.72 39.26 -0.45
N VAL A 303 23.65 40.24 0.45
CA VAL A 303 22.49 41.12 0.62
C VAL A 303 22.87 42.56 0.30
N PRO A 304 22.20 43.23 -0.66
CA PRO A 304 22.38 44.65 -0.91
C PRO A 304 21.81 45.46 0.26
N VAL A 305 22.61 46.37 0.83
CA VAL A 305 22.24 47.20 1.99
C VAL A 305 22.33 48.70 1.70
N GLY A 306 21.62 49.51 2.48
CA GLY A 306 21.71 50.98 2.40
C GLY A 306 21.06 51.64 1.18
N ILE A 307 20.57 50.88 0.19
CA ILE A 307 19.73 51.40 -0.90
C ILE A 307 18.48 52.06 -0.31
N ASN A 308 18.22 53.30 -0.70
CA ASN A 308 17.10 54.08 -0.19
C ASN A 308 16.59 55.08 -1.24
N ARG A 309 15.50 55.82 -0.96
CA ARG A 309 14.90 56.80 -1.89
C ARG A 309 15.82 57.95 -2.34
N LYS A 310 17.03 58.09 -1.79
CA LYS A 310 18.06 59.06 -2.22
C LYS A 310 19.20 58.43 -3.04
N THR A 311 19.20 57.11 -3.24
CA THR A 311 20.10 56.42 -4.16
C THR A 311 19.58 56.63 -5.59
N SER A 312 20.43 57.02 -6.54
CA SER A 312 20.02 57.12 -7.95
C SER A 312 19.81 55.73 -8.56
N ALA A 313 19.12 55.65 -9.71
CA ALA A 313 19.00 54.39 -10.44
C ALA A 313 20.38 53.88 -10.88
N GLU A 314 21.21 54.77 -11.44
CA GLU A 314 22.58 54.48 -11.87
C GLU A 314 23.48 53.96 -10.71
N ASP A 315 23.36 54.55 -9.51
CA ASP A 315 24.06 54.06 -8.30
C ASP A 315 23.53 52.69 -7.83
N LYS A 316 22.22 52.43 -7.98
CA LYS A 316 21.62 51.12 -7.65
C LYS A 316 22.18 50.06 -8.59
N ASP A 317 22.09 50.29 -9.90
CA ASP A 317 22.45 49.30 -10.91
C ASP A 317 23.97 49.01 -10.86
N ARG A 318 24.81 50.04 -10.71
CA ARG A 318 26.26 49.88 -10.49
C ARG A 318 26.62 49.07 -9.24
N LEU A 319 25.85 49.18 -8.16
CA LEU A 319 26.05 48.37 -6.94
C LEU A 319 25.66 46.90 -7.21
N MET A 320 24.63 46.67 -8.01
CA MET A 320 24.15 45.33 -8.39
C MET A 320 25.13 44.63 -9.34
N ASP A 321 25.72 45.33 -10.30
CA ASP A 321 26.77 44.81 -11.17
C ASP A 321 27.99 44.34 -10.36
N GLN A 322 28.42 45.15 -9.38
CA GLN A 322 29.49 44.77 -8.46
C GLN A 322 29.14 43.51 -7.64
N LEU A 323 27.90 43.38 -7.16
CA LEU A 323 27.42 42.17 -6.49
C LEU A 323 27.43 40.95 -7.41
N TYR A 324 27.02 41.08 -8.67
CA TYR A 324 27.01 39.97 -9.62
C TYR A 324 28.41 39.54 -10.07
N GLU A 325 29.35 40.47 -10.28
CA GLU A 325 30.75 40.11 -10.53
C GLU A 325 31.42 39.47 -9.30
N MET A 326 31.14 39.95 -8.08
CA MET A 326 31.61 39.27 -6.86
C MET A 326 31.04 37.84 -6.73
N ARG A 327 29.73 37.66 -6.97
CA ARG A 327 29.09 36.33 -7.02
C ARG A 327 29.76 35.41 -8.06
N LYS A 328 30.09 35.94 -9.23
CA LYS A 328 30.72 35.23 -10.35
C LYS A 328 32.18 34.85 -10.04
N MET A 329 32.94 35.72 -9.37
CA MET A 329 34.28 35.39 -8.84
C MET A 329 34.21 34.26 -7.81
N LEU A 330 33.30 34.34 -6.83
CA LEU A 330 33.15 33.31 -5.80
C LEU A 330 32.69 31.97 -6.39
N LYS A 331 31.73 31.98 -7.33
CA LYS A 331 31.30 30.77 -8.05
C LYS A 331 32.42 30.13 -8.89
N LYS A 332 33.35 30.92 -9.43
CA LYS A 332 34.54 30.39 -10.14
C LYS A 332 35.48 29.61 -9.21
N LEU A 333 35.43 29.85 -7.90
CA LEU A 333 36.14 29.10 -6.87
C LEU A 333 35.32 27.91 -6.32
N GLY A 334 34.23 27.54 -6.97
CA GLY A 334 33.33 26.45 -6.54
C GLY A 334 32.36 26.81 -5.42
N LEU A 335 32.40 28.03 -4.89
CA LEU A 335 31.58 28.44 -3.75
C LEU A 335 30.10 28.63 -4.13
N ARG A 336 29.21 28.13 -3.26
CA ARG A 336 27.76 28.14 -3.48
C ARG A 336 27.15 29.47 -3.03
N VAL A 337 27.14 30.44 -3.96
CA VAL A 337 26.78 31.85 -3.67
C VAL A 337 25.46 32.32 -4.30
N GLU A 338 24.63 32.91 -3.44
CA GLU A 338 23.33 33.52 -3.75
C GLU A 338 23.36 35.03 -3.51
N VAL A 339 22.48 35.78 -4.20
CA VAL A 339 22.34 37.24 -4.04
C VAL A 339 20.85 37.53 -3.83
N ASP A 340 20.48 38.04 -2.67
CA ASP A 340 19.08 38.27 -2.31
C ASP A 340 18.60 39.63 -2.81
N THR A 341 18.09 39.64 -4.04
CA THR A 341 17.60 40.84 -4.72
C THR A 341 16.11 41.11 -4.50
N ARG A 342 15.40 40.27 -3.73
CA ARG A 342 13.93 40.34 -3.53
C ARG A 342 13.51 41.74 -3.07
N GLU A 343 12.66 42.43 -3.82
CA GLU A 343 12.11 43.72 -3.40
C GLU A 343 10.93 43.54 -2.43
N GLY A 344 10.44 44.63 -1.83
CA GLY A 344 9.41 44.60 -0.76
C GLY A 344 9.93 44.23 0.64
N TYR A 345 10.98 43.41 0.75
CA TYR A 345 11.57 43.01 2.03
C TYR A 345 12.72 43.91 2.49
N THR A 346 12.75 44.25 3.77
CA THR A 346 13.86 45.02 4.37
C THR A 346 15.13 44.16 4.52
N PRO A 347 16.34 44.75 4.54
CA PRO A 347 17.56 43.99 4.80
C PRO A 347 17.51 43.22 6.12
N ALA A 348 16.94 43.80 7.19
CA ALA A 348 16.78 43.13 8.48
C ALA A 348 15.87 41.89 8.41
N TRP A 349 14.79 41.94 7.61
CA TRP A 349 13.95 40.76 7.36
C TRP A 349 14.74 39.67 6.60
N LYS A 350 15.49 40.06 5.58
CA LYS A 350 16.36 39.13 4.82
C LYS A 350 17.42 38.49 5.70
N PHE A 351 18.03 39.26 6.61
CA PHE A 351 19.00 38.75 7.57
C PHE A 351 18.38 37.63 8.43
N ASN A 352 17.15 37.83 8.92
CA ASN A 352 16.44 36.81 9.71
C ASN A 352 16.06 35.59 8.87
N ASP A 353 15.56 35.76 7.64
CA ASP A 353 15.21 34.67 6.72
C ASP A 353 16.43 33.75 6.44
N TRP A 354 17.60 34.33 6.19
CA TRP A 354 18.82 33.55 5.92
C TRP A 354 19.55 33.04 7.18
N GLU A 355 19.43 33.73 8.31
CA GLU A 355 19.91 33.21 9.60
C GLU A 355 19.08 31.99 10.03
N MET A 356 17.75 32.04 9.88
CA MET A 356 16.85 30.92 10.20
C MET A 356 17.10 29.70 9.31
N LYS A 357 17.39 29.91 8.02
CA LYS A 357 17.82 28.88 7.05
C LYS A 357 19.27 28.41 7.24
N GLY A 358 20.00 28.97 8.19
CA GLY A 358 21.33 28.50 8.59
C GLY A 358 22.45 28.72 7.57
N VAL A 359 22.32 29.69 6.66
CA VAL A 359 23.39 30.02 5.70
C VAL A 359 24.68 30.41 6.46
N PRO A 360 25.82 29.72 6.27
CA PRO A 360 27.00 29.88 7.11
C PRO A 360 27.58 31.30 7.18
N LEU A 361 27.61 32.00 6.04
CA LEU A 361 28.22 33.32 5.89
C LEU A 361 27.25 34.28 5.17
N ARG A 362 26.88 35.39 5.82
CA ARG A 362 26.22 36.51 5.13
C ARG A 362 27.27 37.55 4.75
N MET A 363 27.17 38.05 3.53
CA MET A 363 27.86 39.23 3.04
C MET A 363 26.87 40.38 2.86
N GLU A 364 27.26 41.57 3.30
CA GLU A 364 26.47 42.81 3.29
C GLU A 364 27.26 43.85 2.48
N PHE A 365 26.65 44.40 1.42
CA PHE A 365 27.31 45.35 0.53
C PHE A 365 26.39 46.52 0.17
N GLY A 366 26.82 47.74 0.46
CA GLY A 366 26.06 48.95 0.18
C GLY A 366 26.92 50.12 -0.30
N PRO A 367 26.31 51.29 -0.56
CA PRO A 367 27.01 52.49 -1.05
C PRO A 367 28.11 53.06 -0.12
N LYS A 368 28.28 52.52 1.09
CA LYS A 368 29.41 52.82 1.99
C LYS A 368 30.58 51.86 1.76
N ASP A 369 30.28 50.57 1.74
CA ASP A 369 31.23 49.47 1.55
C ASP A 369 31.87 49.57 0.15
N ALA A 370 31.06 49.85 -0.88
CA ALA A 370 31.49 50.11 -2.25
C ALA A 370 32.46 51.31 -2.38
N LYS A 371 32.29 52.37 -1.57
CA LYS A 371 33.21 53.52 -1.52
C LYS A 371 34.49 53.23 -0.74
N SER A 372 34.46 52.24 0.13
CA SER A 372 35.59 51.79 0.96
C SER A 372 36.32 50.57 0.37
N HIS A 373 35.85 50.07 -0.79
CA HIS A 373 36.32 48.87 -1.47
C HIS A 373 36.37 47.60 -0.58
N VAL A 374 35.41 47.48 0.35
CA VAL A 374 35.22 46.30 1.21
C VAL A 374 33.83 45.69 1.04
N VAL A 375 33.65 44.48 1.56
CA VAL A 375 32.37 43.83 1.82
C VAL A 375 32.28 43.57 3.32
N SER A 376 31.18 43.98 3.96
CA SER A 376 30.91 43.65 5.36
C SER A 376 30.39 42.21 5.47
N TYR A 377 30.70 41.47 6.54
CA TYR A 377 30.21 40.09 6.71
C TYR A 377 29.72 39.79 8.13
N ALA A 378 28.88 38.75 8.23
CA ALA A 378 28.40 38.18 9.48
C ALA A 378 28.40 36.64 9.41
N VAL A 379 28.96 35.99 10.42
CA VAL A 379 29.10 34.53 10.54
C VAL A 379 27.95 33.94 11.35
N ARG A 380 27.32 32.87 10.85
CA ARG A 380 26.07 32.32 11.42
C ARG A 380 26.24 31.62 12.77
N HIS A 381 27.32 30.87 12.98
CA HIS A 381 27.46 29.96 14.12
C HIS A 381 27.91 30.66 15.43
N ASN A 382 28.54 31.83 15.32
CA ASN A 382 29.08 32.62 16.45
C ASN A 382 28.66 34.10 16.45
N ASN A 383 27.98 34.59 15.40
CA ASN A 383 27.60 35.99 15.19
C ASN A 383 28.77 36.99 15.04
N GLU A 384 29.98 36.49 14.75
CA GLU A 384 31.16 37.30 14.45
C GLU A 384 30.95 38.15 13.20
N LYS A 385 31.54 39.35 13.16
CA LYS A 385 31.42 40.30 12.07
C LYS A 385 32.73 40.98 11.76
N GLY A 386 32.96 41.28 10.49
CA GLY A 386 34.14 42.02 10.03
C GLY A 386 33.94 42.57 8.62
N THR A 387 35.05 42.94 7.99
CA THR A 387 35.10 43.40 6.60
C THR A 387 36.18 42.64 5.83
N ILE A 388 35.95 42.46 4.52
CA ILE A 388 36.88 41.81 3.58
C ILE A 388 37.13 42.79 2.42
N PRO A 389 38.39 43.07 2.02
CA PRO A 389 38.67 43.83 0.81
C PRO A 389 38.07 43.14 -0.42
N VAL A 390 37.39 43.89 -1.31
CA VAL A 390 36.74 43.32 -2.51
C VAL A 390 37.72 42.55 -3.39
N ALA A 391 38.99 42.98 -3.44
CA ALA A 391 40.07 42.31 -4.16
C ALA A 391 40.49 40.94 -3.57
N GLU A 392 40.25 40.71 -2.28
CA GLU A 392 40.61 39.47 -1.56
C GLU A 392 39.40 38.55 -1.30
N ILE A 393 38.22 38.91 -1.80
CA ILE A 393 36.95 38.28 -1.42
C ILE A 393 36.94 36.76 -1.61
N GLY A 394 37.60 36.24 -2.65
CA GLY A 394 37.73 34.81 -2.92
C GLY A 394 38.51 34.06 -1.82
N PRO A 395 39.84 34.27 -1.70
CA PRO A 395 40.66 33.59 -0.70
C PRO A 395 40.19 33.76 0.74
N GLN A 396 39.69 34.95 1.09
CA GLN A 396 39.20 35.22 2.45
C GLN A 396 37.85 34.51 2.72
N ALA A 397 36.94 34.43 1.74
CA ALA A 397 35.69 33.68 1.90
C ALA A 397 35.93 32.17 2.05
N THR A 398 36.82 31.58 1.23
CA THR A 398 37.21 30.17 1.36
C THR A 398 37.82 29.89 2.74
N ARG A 399 38.72 30.76 3.21
CA ARG A 399 39.33 30.67 4.56
C ARG A 399 38.26 30.73 5.67
N LEU A 400 37.33 31.68 5.59
CA LEU A 400 36.26 31.83 6.58
C LEU A 400 35.33 30.60 6.61
N LEU A 401 35.01 29.98 5.47
CA LEU A 401 34.17 28.78 5.45
C LEU A 401 34.87 27.58 6.12
N GLU A 402 36.16 27.34 5.89
CA GLU A 402 36.89 26.30 6.62
C GLU A 402 37.06 26.63 8.12
N GLN A 403 37.24 27.91 8.47
CA GLN A 403 37.24 28.35 9.87
C GLN A 403 35.89 28.13 10.57
N ILE A 404 34.77 28.31 9.85
CA ILE A 404 33.42 28.02 10.36
C ILE A 404 33.22 26.51 10.54
N GLN A 405 33.58 25.69 9.55
CA GLN A 405 33.47 24.24 9.65
C GLN A 405 34.25 23.71 10.87
N LYS A 406 35.50 24.16 11.04
CA LYS A 406 36.31 23.80 12.21
C LYS A 406 35.75 24.36 13.52
N GLY A 407 35.36 25.63 13.57
CA GLY A 407 34.81 26.25 14.78
C GLY A 407 33.53 25.59 15.29
N MET A 408 32.70 25.06 14.37
CA MET A 408 31.53 24.25 14.70
C MET A 408 31.93 22.88 15.30
N TYR A 409 32.90 22.20 14.69
CA TYR A 409 33.42 20.92 15.21
C TYR A 409 34.08 21.08 16.59
N ASP A 410 35.02 22.03 16.74
CA ASP A 410 35.76 22.27 17.98
C ASP A 410 34.79 22.58 19.15
N LYS A 411 33.75 23.38 18.89
CA LYS A 411 32.67 23.70 19.84
C LYS A 411 31.88 22.45 20.25
N ALA A 412 31.49 21.62 19.28
CA ALA A 412 30.72 20.40 19.53
C ALA A 412 31.55 19.34 20.27
N ASN A 413 32.83 19.17 19.91
CA ASN A 413 33.75 18.23 20.54
C ASN A 413 34.07 18.63 21.99
N LEU A 414 34.28 19.93 22.24
CA LEU A 414 34.39 20.45 23.61
C LEU A 414 33.13 20.16 24.43
N ALA A 415 31.93 20.35 23.87
CA ALA A 415 30.68 20.04 24.56
C ALA A 415 30.53 18.54 24.87
N TYR A 416 30.84 17.64 23.91
CA TYR A 416 30.74 16.19 24.13
C TYR A 416 31.78 15.69 25.14
N SER A 417 33.05 16.08 24.99
CA SER A 417 34.12 15.70 25.94
C SER A 417 33.85 16.18 27.37
N GLN A 418 33.28 17.38 27.55
CA GLN A 418 32.89 17.89 28.87
C GLN A 418 31.76 17.07 29.52
N HIS A 419 30.81 16.53 28.74
CA HIS A 419 29.66 15.76 29.24
C HIS A 419 29.88 14.23 29.25
N ARG A 420 31.08 13.75 28.89
CA ARG A 420 31.46 12.33 28.94
C ARG A 420 32.25 12.07 30.23
N LYS A 421 31.56 11.68 31.31
CA LYS A 421 32.16 11.52 32.65
C LYS A 421 32.64 10.09 32.88
N VAL A 422 33.87 9.92 33.37
CA VAL A 422 34.35 8.65 33.92
C VAL A 422 33.90 8.56 35.37
N ILE A 423 33.21 7.47 35.74
CA ILE A 423 32.60 7.32 37.07
C ILE A 423 33.13 6.07 37.77
N GLY A 424 33.64 6.26 38.99
CA GLY A 424 34.28 5.22 39.81
C GLY A 424 33.40 4.65 40.93
N ASN A 425 32.32 5.35 41.32
CA ASN A 425 31.38 4.96 42.36
C ASN A 425 29.94 4.88 41.83
N TRP A 426 29.10 3.98 42.36
CA TRP A 426 27.70 3.84 41.93
C TRP A 426 26.85 5.07 42.29
N ASP A 427 27.07 5.67 43.46
CA ASP A 427 26.27 6.79 43.96
C ASP A 427 26.37 8.06 43.08
N GLU A 428 27.42 8.15 42.26
CA GLU A 428 27.68 9.24 41.31
C GLU A 428 26.91 9.07 39.98
N VAL A 429 26.45 7.85 39.65
CA VAL A 429 25.84 7.51 38.35
C VAL A 429 24.57 8.31 38.12
N THR A 430 23.58 8.20 39.01
CA THR A 430 22.28 8.88 38.83
C THR A 430 22.41 10.41 38.85
N PRO A 431 23.17 11.03 39.79
CA PRO A 431 23.42 12.48 39.74
C PRO A 431 24.12 12.96 38.46
N ALA A 432 25.02 12.16 37.86
CA ALA A 432 25.66 12.51 36.60
C ALA A 432 24.67 12.46 35.41
N LEU A 433 23.82 11.43 35.35
CA LEU A 433 22.74 11.31 34.36
C LEU A 433 21.72 12.45 34.47
N ASP A 434 21.28 12.76 35.70
CA ASP A 434 20.39 13.89 36.00
C ASP A 434 21.02 15.22 35.56
N SER A 435 22.34 15.35 35.70
CA SER A 435 23.16 16.47 35.21
C SER A 435 23.44 16.41 33.69
N LYS A 436 22.62 15.67 32.92
CA LYS A 436 22.67 15.52 31.44
C LYS A 436 23.98 14.93 30.89
N ASN A 437 24.74 14.16 31.66
CA ASN A 437 25.99 13.53 31.20
C ASN A 437 25.77 12.12 30.62
N VAL A 438 26.66 11.71 29.72
CA VAL A 438 26.88 10.29 29.40
C VAL A 438 28.06 9.75 30.20
N VAL A 439 27.96 8.50 30.66
CA VAL A 439 28.85 7.94 31.67
C VAL A 439 29.70 6.78 31.14
N LEU A 440 30.99 6.79 31.49
CA LEU A 440 31.93 5.70 31.28
C LEU A 440 32.14 4.99 32.62
N ILE A 441 31.70 3.74 32.71
CA ILE A 441 31.67 2.96 33.96
C ILE A 441 32.41 1.62 33.80
N PRO A 442 33.08 1.10 34.85
CA PRO A 442 33.59 -0.27 34.86
C PRO A 442 32.43 -1.27 34.76
N PHE A 443 32.19 -1.83 33.57
CA PHE A 443 31.08 -2.75 33.31
C PHE A 443 31.56 -4.17 32.98
N CYS A 444 30.82 -5.18 33.43
CA CYS A 444 31.23 -6.57 33.37
C CYS A 444 30.76 -7.35 32.14
N LEU A 445 30.15 -6.66 31.16
CA LEU A 445 29.65 -7.18 29.89
C LEU A 445 28.62 -8.33 30.01
N ASP A 446 27.95 -8.45 31.16
CA ASP A 446 26.91 -9.46 31.37
C ASP A 446 25.52 -8.88 31.11
N GLY A 447 24.77 -9.48 30.19
CA GLY A 447 23.47 -8.97 29.74
C GLY A 447 22.40 -8.87 30.83
N LYS A 448 22.48 -9.67 31.90
CA LYS A 448 21.57 -9.52 33.06
C LYS A 448 21.99 -8.36 33.95
N CYS A 449 23.30 -8.12 34.06
CA CYS A 449 23.82 -6.95 34.74
C CYS A 449 23.47 -5.65 34.00
N GLU A 450 23.41 -5.67 32.66
CA GLU A 450 22.99 -4.51 31.85
C GLU A 450 21.52 -4.16 32.08
N GLU A 451 20.61 -5.13 31.96
CA GLU A 451 19.19 -4.91 32.21
C GLU A 451 18.91 -4.51 33.67
N ARG A 452 19.69 -5.03 34.64
CA ARG A 452 19.58 -4.60 36.04
C ARG A 452 20.07 -3.17 36.27
N ILE A 453 21.13 -2.73 35.59
CA ILE A 453 21.58 -1.32 35.61
C ILE A 453 20.48 -0.38 35.08
N LYS A 454 19.82 -0.77 33.99
CA LYS A 454 18.68 -0.06 33.40
C LYS A 454 17.50 0.05 34.36
N GLN A 455 17.15 -1.03 35.08
CA GLN A 455 16.15 -0.98 36.14
C GLN A 455 16.55 -0.06 37.30
N LEU A 456 17.77 -0.18 37.83
CA LEU A 456 18.27 0.60 38.98
C LEU A 456 18.41 2.11 38.70
N THR A 457 18.37 2.52 37.43
CA THR A 457 18.45 3.94 37.00
C THR A 457 17.13 4.47 36.42
N THR A 458 16.07 3.64 36.39
CA THR A 458 14.71 4.08 36.02
C THR A 458 14.08 4.78 37.23
N LYS A 459 13.46 5.94 37.04
CA LYS A 459 12.72 6.67 38.10
C LYS A 459 11.22 6.67 37.81
N GLU A 460 10.42 6.55 38.86
CA GLU A 460 8.97 6.78 38.83
C GLU A 460 8.71 8.20 39.38
N ASP A 461 8.33 9.13 38.51
CA ASP A 461 8.02 10.51 38.89
C ASP A 461 6.49 10.68 39.08
N ASP A 462 6.03 10.72 40.33
CA ASP A 462 4.62 10.98 40.69
C ASP A 462 4.28 12.48 40.54
N LEU A 463 3.99 12.91 39.31
CA LEU A 463 3.55 14.27 38.95
C LEU A 463 2.03 14.37 38.73
N GLY A 464 1.24 13.82 39.66
CA GLY A 464 -0.22 13.80 39.61
C GLY A 464 -0.79 12.69 38.70
N ASP A 465 -1.97 12.90 38.13
CA ASP A 465 -2.76 11.89 37.39
C ASP A 465 -2.12 11.38 36.07
N GLN A 466 -0.86 11.69 35.78
CA GLN A 466 -0.11 11.19 34.63
C GLN A 466 1.27 10.65 35.04
N ARG A 467 1.29 9.42 35.57
CA ARG A 467 2.52 8.66 35.83
C ARG A 467 3.35 8.52 34.56
N THR A 468 4.51 9.18 34.53
CA THR A 468 5.43 9.15 33.39
C THR A 468 6.79 8.64 33.87
N ALA A 469 7.11 7.38 33.59
CA ALA A 469 8.37 6.79 34.03
C ALA A 469 9.57 7.36 33.24
N SER A 470 10.60 7.77 33.97
CA SER A 470 11.88 8.20 33.40
C SER A 470 12.68 6.99 32.93
N MET A 471 13.02 6.93 31.63
CA MET A 471 13.74 5.78 31.07
C MET A 471 15.16 5.66 31.65
N GLY A 472 15.43 4.56 32.37
CA GLY A 472 16.76 4.25 32.88
C GLY A 472 17.81 4.02 31.80
N MET A 473 19.08 4.09 32.19
CA MET A 473 20.20 4.14 31.24
C MET A 473 20.44 2.81 30.53
N LYS A 474 20.92 2.90 29.28
CA LYS A 474 21.37 1.79 28.43
C LYS A 474 22.88 1.89 28.20
N SER A 475 23.52 0.81 27.76
CA SER A 475 24.84 0.95 27.15
C SER A 475 24.74 1.69 25.80
N LEU A 476 25.74 2.51 25.50
CA LEU A 476 25.88 3.17 24.19
C LEU A 476 26.87 2.37 23.34
N CYS A 477 28.13 2.33 23.75
CA CYS A 477 29.14 1.43 23.22
C CYS A 477 30.23 1.15 24.27
N ILE A 478 31.09 0.20 23.97
CA ILE A 478 32.42 0.02 24.57
C ILE A 478 33.39 0.80 23.67
N PRO A 479 33.91 1.98 24.09
CA PRO A 479 34.78 2.78 23.23
C PRO A 479 36.08 2.06 22.89
N PHE A 480 36.64 2.33 21.71
CA PHE A 480 37.99 1.87 21.37
C PHE A 480 39.05 2.63 22.20
N GLU A 481 38.84 3.92 22.44
CA GLU A 481 39.66 4.74 23.33
C GLU A 481 39.16 4.59 24.78
N GLN A 482 39.82 3.73 25.56
CA GLN A 482 39.55 3.58 26.99
C GLN A 482 40.25 4.69 27.80
N PRO A 483 39.61 5.24 28.85
CA PRO A 483 40.17 6.36 29.62
C PRO A 483 41.34 5.96 30.53
N SER A 484 41.42 4.68 30.90
CA SER A 484 42.53 4.05 31.61
C SER A 484 42.49 2.54 31.36
N GLU A 485 43.58 1.83 31.67
CA GLU A 485 43.48 0.37 31.83
C GLU A 485 42.59 0.02 33.03
N ILE A 486 41.96 -1.15 32.99
CA ILE A 486 41.13 -1.67 34.09
C ILE A 486 42.01 -2.58 34.95
N GLU A 487 42.23 -2.18 36.20
CA GLU A 487 43.03 -2.92 37.18
C GLU A 487 42.53 -4.36 37.35
N GLU A 488 43.44 -5.35 37.40
CA GLU A 488 43.06 -6.76 37.59
C GLU A 488 42.39 -6.95 38.96
N GLY A 489 41.14 -7.43 38.97
CA GLY A 489 40.32 -7.52 40.17
C GLY A 489 39.30 -6.38 40.35
N ARG A 490 39.31 -5.34 39.50
CA ARG A 490 38.30 -4.26 39.53
C ARG A 490 36.89 -4.85 39.39
N LYS A 491 35.99 -4.49 40.31
CA LYS A 491 34.59 -4.92 40.28
C LYS A 491 33.78 -4.15 39.23
N CYS A 492 32.66 -4.76 38.80
CA CYS A 492 31.59 -4.06 38.09
C CYS A 492 31.04 -2.92 38.96
N LEU A 493 30.60 -1.83 38.34
CA LEU A 493 30.02 -0.70 39.09
C LEU A 493 28.60 -0.99 39.63
N ASN A 494 27.86 -1.96 39.05
CA ASN A 494 26.56 -2.36 39.58
C ASN A 494 26.74 -2.99 40.98
N PRO A 495 26.11 -2.43 42.04
CA PRO A 495 26.28 -2.91 43.42
C PRO A 495 25.75 -4.34 43.65
N GLU A 496 24.87 -4.85 42.79
CA GLU A 496 24.29 -6.20 42.90
C GLU A 496 25.08 -7.28 42.11
N CYS A 497 26.27 -6.96 41.60
CA CYS A 497 27.02 -7.83 40.67
C CYS A 497 27.83 -8.97 41.35
N ASP A 498 27.25 -9.68 42.32
CA ASP A 498 27.92 -10.65 43.20
C ASP A 498 28.26 -12.03 42.57
N SER A 499 28.27 -12.13 41.24
CA SER A 499 28.58 -13.38 40.53
C SER A 499 30.04 -13.48 40.11
N CYS A 500 30.78 -14.40 40.74
CA CYS A 500 32.15 -14.75 40.37
C CYS A 500 32.24 -15.31 38.94
N GLU A 501 33.42 -15.24 38.35
CA GLU A 501 33.65 -15.54 36.94
C GLU A 501 33.33 -17.00 36.60
N SER A 502 33.83 -17.96 37.39
CA SER A 502 33.62 -19.39 37.16
C SER A 502 32.16 -19.82 37.24
N CYS A 503 31.34 -19.14 38.04
CA CYS A 503 29.89 -19.36 38.09
C CYS A 503 29.19 -18.70 36.89
N ARG A 504 29.53 -17.44 36.59
CA ARG A 504 28.97 -16.68 35.47
C ARG A 504 29.20 -17.38 34.13
N ARG A 505 30.44 -17.80 33.85
CA ARG A 505 30.84 -18.54 32.64
C ARG A 505 30.11 -19.88 32.48
N ARG A 506 29.66 -20.49 33.58
CA ARG A 506 28.93 -21.77 33.60
C ARG A 506 27.42 -21.59 33.82
N LYS A 507 26.91 -20.35 33.87
CA LYS A 507 25.51 -19.98 34.14
C LYS A 507 24.91 -20.60 35.43
N VAL A 508 25.74 -20.89 36.44
CA VAL A 508 25.30 -21.45 37.75
C VAL A 508 25.24 -20.38 38.84
N LYS A 509 24.37 -20.57 39.84
CA LYS A 509 24.17 -19.61 40.94
C LYS A 509 25.43 -19.44 41.79
N CYS A 510 25.93 -18.21 41.90
CA CYS A 510 27.02 -17.82 42.80
C CYS A 510 26.50 -17.56 44.22
N SER A 511 27.38 -17.58 45.22
CA SER A 511 27.08 -17.29 46.63
C SER A 511 27.67 -15.96 47.16
N GLY A 512 28.25 -15.12 46.29
CA GLY A 512 28.92 -13.85 46.65
C GLY A 512 30.24 -14.01 47.44
N SER A 513 30.38 -15.05 48.26
CA SER A 513 31.60 -15.37 49.02
C SER A 513 32.80 -15.66 48.12
N GLN A 514 34.01 -15.39 48.63
CA GLN A 514 35.27 -15.70 47.96
C GLN A 514 36.13 -16.65 48.84
N PRO A 515 36.35 -17.92 48.43
CA PRO A 515 35.75 -18.59 47.28
C PRO A 515 34.24 -18.82 47.43
N CYS A 516 33.56 -19.05 46.31
CA CYS A 516 32.12 -19.25 46.31
C CYS A 516 31.75 -20.70 46.67
N LEU A 517 30.61 -20.92 47.34
CA LEU A 517 30.15 -22.24 47.79
C LEU A 517 29.99 -23.21 46.60
N THR A 518 29.40 -22.75 45.51
CA THR A 518 29.24 -23.50 44.25
C THR A 518 30.60 -23.86 43.63
N CYS A 519 31.56 -22.92 43.68
CA CYS A 519 32.91 -23.09 43.17
C CYS A 519 33.66 -24.17 43.96
N THR A 520 33.60 -24.06 45.29
CA THR A 520 34.19 -24.97 46.26
C THR A 520 33.61 -26.39 46.11
N ARG A 521 32.29 -26.50 45.95
CA ARG A 521 31.58 -27.79 45.74
C ARG A 521 31.99 -28.51 44.45
N HIS A 522 32.30 -27.77 43.39
CA HIS A 522 32.60 -28.35 42.07
C HIS A 522 34.09 -28.28 41.69
N GLY A 523 34.98 -27.89 42.62
CA GLY A 523 36.42 -27.76 42.35
C GLY A 523 36.77 -26.67 41.32
N PHE A 524 35.88 -25.69 41.11
CA PHE A 524 36.13 -24.60 40.16
C PHE A 524 36.93 -23.47 40.80
N GLU A 525 37.93 -22.96 40.08
CA GLU A 525 38.69 -21.79 40.49
C GLU A 525 37.77 -20.56 40.63
N CYS A 526 37.68 -20.01 41.84
CA CYS A 526 36.80 -18.89 42.15
C CYS A 526 37.56 -17.55 42.08
N ARG A 527 37.44 -16.86 40.95
CA ARG A 527 37.91 -15.48 40.80
C ARG A 527 36.75 -14.51 40.66
N PHE A 528 36.91 -13.33 41.23
CA PHE A 528 36.07 -12.14 41.01
C PHE A 528 36.96 -11.06 40.39
N GLY A 529 36.44 -10.29 39.44
CA GLY A 529 37.19 -9.17 38.84
C GLY A 529 38.31 -9.56 37.86
N THR A 530 38.58 -10.84 37.63
CA THR A 530 39.30 -11.25 36.42
C THR A 530 38.35 -11.27 35.23
N ILE A 531 38.81 -10.66 34.13
CA ILE A 531 38.32 -10.96 32.79
C ILE A 531 39.22 -12.08 32.28
N ALA A 532 38.75 -13.33 32.22
CA ALA A 532 39.54 -14.34 31.54
C ALA A 532 39.75 -13.91 30.10
N ARG A 533 41.01 -14.03 29.66
CA ARG A 533 41.40 -13.98 28.25
C ARG A 533 40.76 -15.17 27.51
N ARG A 534 39.46 -15.09 27.22
CA ARG A 534 38.97 -15.50 25.90
C ARG A 534 39.83 -14.75 24.89
N GLY A 535 40.30 -15.46 23.86
CA GLY A 535 41.29 -14.92 22.93
C GLY A 535 40.74 -13.79 22.07
N TYR A 536 40.71 -12.56 22.60
CA TYR A 536 40.62 -11.34 21.81
C TYR A 536 41.98 -11.05 21.16
N SER A 537 42.47 -11.99 20.34
CA SER A 537 43.55 -11.74 19.37
C SER A 537 43.16 -10.62 18.39
N GLU A 538 41.85 -10.44 18.18
CA GLU A 538 41.26 -9.27 17.50
C GLU A 538 41.77 -7.94 18.05
N ALA A 539 42.07 -7.79 19.36
CA ALA A 539 42.32 -6.46 19.93
C ALA A 539 43.63 -5.81 19.44
N SER A 540 44.71 -6.59 19.29
CA SER A 540 45.94 -6.09 18.64
C SER A 540 45.80 -6.11 17.12
N TYR A 541 45.15 -7.14 16.56
CA TYR A 541 44.93 -7.27 15.12
C TYR A 541 44.15 -6.07 14.54
N VAL A 542 43.09 -5.60 15.22
CA VAL A 542 42.35 -4.37 14.89
C VAL A 542 43.25 -3.12 14.93
N GLN A 543 44.17 -3.02 15.90
CA GLN A 543 45.12 -1.89 15.98
C GLN A 543 46.19 -1.95 14.88
N ASP A 544 46.65 -3.14 14.51
CA ASP A 544 47.61 -3.33 13.41
C ASP A 544 46.94 -3.20 12.03
N LEU A 545 45.66 -3.51 11.90
CA LEU A 545 44.84 -3.16 10.74
C LEU A 545 44.67 -1.65 10.59
N VAL A 546 44.32 -0.92 11.67
CA VAL A 546 44.22 0.55 11.63
C VAL A 546 45.56 1.22 11.28
N LYS A 547 46.71 0.63 11.63
CA LYS A 547 48.02 1.05 11.07
C LYS A 547 48.18 0.72 9.59
N THR A 548 47.71 -0.45 9.17
CA THR A 548 47.86 -0.94 7.79
C THR A 548 47.01 -0.14 6.80
N ILE A 549 45.78 0.20 7.17
CA ILE A 549 44.85 1.06 6.42
C ILE A 549 45.52 2.42 6.14
N LYS A 550 46.09 3.07 7.16
CA LYS A 550 46.85 4.33 6.98
C LYS A 550 48.04 4.19 6.05
N GLY A 551 48.72 3.05 6.08
CA GLY A 551 49.79 2.69 5.14
C GLY A 551 49.31 2.28 3.73
N LEU A 552 48.00 2.26 3.47
CA LEU A 552 47.40 2.04 2.15
C LEU A 552 46.77 3.33 1.59
N GLU A 553 46.15 4.15 2.45
CA GLU A 553 45.67 5.51 2.13
C GLU A 553 46.78 6.34 1.46
N GLU A 554 47.99 6.38 2.06
CA GLU A 554 49.17 7.07 1.52
C GLU A 554 49.60 6.58 0.11
N LYS A 555 49.23 5.36 -0.27
CA LYS A 555 49.56 4.77 -1.59
C LYS A 555 48.44 5.00 -2.62
N LEU A 556 47.18 5.05 -2.17
CA LEU A 556 46.02 5.27 -3.04
C LEU A 556 46.08 6.67 -3.67
N GLU A 557 46.50 7.69 -2.90
CA GLU A 557 46.81 9.04 -3.40
C GLU A 557 47.84 9.05 -4.54
N GLU A 558 48.77 8.08 -4.57
CA GLU A 558 49.83 8.00 -5.58
C GLU A 558 49.38 7.28 -6.86
N VAL A 559 48.28 6.50 -6.79
CA VAL A 559 47.65 5.80 -7.92
C VAL A 559 46.59 6.67 -8.58
N SER A 560 45.73 7.33 -7.80
CA SER A 560 44.60 8.14 -8.29
C SER A 560 45.03 9.24 -9.29
N ARG A 561 46.25 9.78 -9.13
CA ARG A 561 46.87 10.76 -10.04
C ARG A 561 47.14 10.26 -11.48
N LYS A 562 46.92 8.98 -11.81
CA LYS A 562 47.40 8.35 -13.06
C LYS A 562 46.32 7.90 -14.06
N GLN A 563 45.02 7.97 -13.74
CA GLN A 563 43.95 7.33 -14.55
C GLN A 563 42.97 8.26 -15.28
N SER A 564 43.13 9.59 -15.24
CA SER A 564 42.14 10.53 -15.78
C SER A 564 42.17 10.70 -17.32
N SER A 565 41.72 9.71 -18.11
CA SER A 565 41.49 9.89 -19.56
C SER A 565 40.48 8.93 -20.25
N THR A 566 39.53 9.53 -20.99
CA THR A 566 38.64 8.97 -22.06
C THR A 566 37.37 8.15 -21.71
N PRO A 567 36.16 8.52 -22.23
CA PRO A 567 34.88 7.79 -22.13
C PRO A 567 34.24 7.38 -23.50
N PHE A 568 33.12 6.61 -23.52
CA PHE A 568 32.31 6.31 -24.74
C PHE A 568 30.78 6.06 -24.50
N ILE A 569 29.98 5.73 -25.55
CA ILE A 569 28.51 5.99 -25.70
C ILE A 569 27.66 4.75 -26.17
N GLY A 570 26.31 4.76 -25.98
CA GLY A 570 25.27 3.69 -26.25
C GLY A 570 24.75 3.50 -27.71
N PRO A 571 23.61 2.78 -28.01
CA PRO A 571 22.20 3.28 -27.87
C PRO A 571 21.08 2.20 -27.54
N SER A 572 19.91 2.12 -28.26
CA SER A 572 18.65 1.37 -27.88
C SER A 572 17.63 1.08 -29.05
N MET A 573 16.35 0.66 -28.76
CA MET A 573 15.10 0.44 -29.61
C MET A 573 14.75 -1.02 -30.10
N ASN A 574 13.56 -1.41 -30.66
CA ASN A 574 12.06 -1.33 -30.41
C ASN A 574 11.29 -2.06 -31.60
N ARG A 575 9.98 -2.42 -31.75
CA ARG A 575 8.70 -2.62 -30.97
C ARG A 575 7.58 -3.31 -31.87
N ASP A 576 6.40 -3.71 -31.31
CA ASP A 576 5.02 -3.88 -31.95
C ASP A 576 4.72 -5.04 -32.96
N ALA A 577 3.48 -5.48 -33.37
CA ALA A 577 2.06 -5.46 -32.88
C ALA A 577 1.10 -6.39 -33.77
N VAL A 578 -0.25 -6.20 -33.78
CA VAL A 578 -1.30 -6.57 -34.81
C VAL A 578 -2.22 -7.86 -34.69
N GLU A 579 -3.39 -7.88 -35.40
CA GLU A 579 -4.74 -8.56 -35.19
C GLU A 579 -5.12 -9.77 -36.17
N GLY A 580 -6.36 -10.25 -36.54
CA GLY A 580 -7.81 -9.99 -36.21
C GLY A 580 -8.89 -10.99 -36.82
N ASP A 581 -10.20 -10.83 -36.46
CA ASP A 581 -11.54 -11.11 -37.16
C ASP A 581 -12.02 -12.54 -37.67
N SER A 582 -13.30 -12.93 -37.98
CA SER A 582 -14.74 -12.50 -37.71
C SER A 582 -15.91 -13.45 -38.23
N GLU A 583 -17.07 -13.59 -37.50
CA GLU A 583 -18.55 -13.90 -37.84
C GLU A 583 -19.03 -15.04 -38.83
N PRO A 584 -20.35 -15.49 -38.96
CA PRO A 584 -21.69 -15.22 -38.31
C PRO A 584 -22.58 -16.50 -37.93
N ALA A 585 -23.95 -16.46 -37.80
CA ALA A 585 -24.86 -17.59 -37.35
C ALA A 585 -26.40 -17.58 -37.79
N ARG A 586 -27.21 -18.66 -37.54
CA ARG A 586 -28.72 -18.89 -37.74
C ARG A 586 -29.28 -20.01 -36.79
N GLU A 587 -30.50 -20.13 -36.19
CA GLU A 587 -31.80 -19.38 -36.13
C GLU A 587 -32.77 -19.63 -34.89
N ALA A 588 -33.67 -18.65 -34.60
CA ALA A 588 -35.06 -18.62 -34.01
C ALA A 588 -35.53 -18.93 -32.53
N GLU A 589 -36.34 -17.96 -32.00
CA GLU A 589 -37.51 -17.93 -31.05
C GLU A 589 -37.41 -17.53 -29.52
N MET A 590 -38.53 -17.21 -28.84
CA MET A 590 -38.62 -16.38 -27.58
C MET A 590 -38.96 -17.09 -26.25
N LEU A 591 -38.36 -16.63 -25.15
CA LEU A 591 -39.03 -16.44 -23.84
C LEU A 591 -38.58 -15.11 -23.18
N LEU A 592 -39.45 -14.47 -22.41
CA LEU A 592 -39.24 -13.13 -21.81
C LEU A 592 -38.68 -13.22 -20.38
N SER A 593 -37.36 -12.98 -20.22
CA SER A 593 -36.64 -13.12 -18.94
C SER A 593 -36.57 -11.81 -18.10
N PRO A 594 -36.48 -11.87 -16.75
CA PRO A 594 -36.31 -10.68 -15.90
C PRO A 594 -34.92 -10.02 -16.03
N VAL A 595 -34.76 -9.14 -17.02
CA VAL A 595 -33.50 -8.40 -17.26
C VAL A 595 -33.12 -7.50 -16.08
N LEU A 596 -32.01 -7.84 -15.40
CA LEU A 596 -30.95 -6.92 -14.93
C LEU A 596 -29.77 -7.68 -14.27
N THR A 597 -29.10 -8.54 -15.05
CA THR A 597 -27.82 -9.18 -14.68
C THR A 597 -26.64 -8.28 -15.07
N VAL A 598 -25.50 -8.38 -14.35
CA VAL A 598 -24.19 -7.88 -14.83
C VAL A 598 -23.34 -9.03 -15.39
N VAL A 599 -24.00 -9.94 -16.11
CA VAL A 599 -23.41 -10.83 -17.12
C VAL A 599 -24.44 -11.05 -18.22
N SER A 600 -24.12 -10.55 -19.43
CA SER A 600 -24.81 -10.79 -20.71
C SER A 600 -26.29 -10.35 -20.85
N GLY A 601 -26.69 -9.98 -22.07
CA GLY A 601 -28.06 -9.58 -22.43
C GLY A 601 -28.80 -10.61 -23.30
N PRO A 602 -30.09 -10.36 -23.64
CA PRO A 602 -30.94 -11.34 -24.35
C PRO A 602 -30.40 -11.83 -25.70
N ALA A 603 -29.63 -11.01 -26.41
CA ALA A 603 -28.99 -11.40 -27.67
C ALA A 603 -27.93 -12.51 -27.47
N PHE A 604 -27.14 -12.43 -26.38
CA PHE A 604 -26.14 -13.44 -26.03
C PHE A 604 -26.81 -14.77 -25.62
N GLU A 605 -27.93 -14.70 -24.89
CA GLU A 605 -28.72 -15.87 -24.50
C GLU A 605 -29.24 -16.64 -25.73
N CYS A 606 -29.68 -15.92 -26.77
CA CYS A 606 -30.01 -16.52 -28.06
C CYS A 606 -28.79 -17.15 -28.77
N SER A 607 -27.68 -16.42 -28.89
CA SER A 607 -26.46 -16.94 -29.56
C SER A 607 -25.93 -18.22 -28.92
N VAL A 608 -26.00 -18.34 -27.58
CA VAL A 608 -25.62 -19.57 -26.86
C VAL A 608 -26.60 -20.72 -27.16
N ARG A 609 -27.92 -20.47 -27.18
CA ARG A 609 -28.92 -21.49 -27.53
C ARG A 609 -28.73 -22.03 -28.95
N THR A 610 -28.42 -21.17 -29.93
CA THR A 610 -28.12 -21.60 -31.30
C THR A 610 -26.86 -22.48 -31.36
N MET A 611 -25.78 -22.06 -30.70
CA MET A 611 -24.50 -22.79 -30.70
C MET A 611 -24.60 -24.20 -30.10
N VAL A 612 -25.53 -24.42 -29.15
CA VAL A 612 -25.87 -25.73 -28.61
C VAL A 612 -26.71 -26.56 -29.59
N ARG A 613 -27.70 -25.94 -30.27
CA ARG A 613 -28.57 -26.61 -31.26
C ARG A 613 -27.75 -27.17 -32.44
N ASP A 614 -26.84 -26.38 -33.00
CA ASP A 614 -25.95 -26.80 -34.10
C ASP A 614 -25.01 -27.96 -33.73
N HIS A 615 -24.65 -28.09 -32.44
CA HIS A 615 -23.80 -29.17 -31.95
C HIS A 615 -24.58 -30.50 -31.80
N VAL A 616 -25.90 -30.44 -31.59
CA VAL A 616 -26.77 -31.62 -31.47
C VAL A 616 -27.13 -32.17 -32.86
N ASP A 617 -27.49 -31.32 -33.82
CA ASP A 617 -27.88 -31.79 -35.17
C ASP A 617 -26.70 -32.40 -35.95
N ASN A 618 -25.47 -31.92 -35.72
CA ASN A 618 -24.26 -32.52 -36.30
C ASN A 618 -23.96 -33.96 -35.82
N GLN A 619 -24.48 -34.39 -34.67
CA GLN A 619 -24.31 -35.78 -34.22
C GLN A 619 -25.26 -36.77 -34.93
N ASN A 620 -26.33 -36.29 -35.56
CA ASN A 620 -27.36 -37.12 -36.19
C ASN A 620 -27.15 -37.40 -37.70
N SER A 621 -26.05 -36.91 -38.31
CA SER A 621 -25.78 -37.13 -39.75
C SER A 621 -24.44 -37.85 -40.02
N HIS A 622 -24.49 -39.18 -40.09
CA HIS A 622 -23.32 -40.01 -40.41
C HIS A 622 -22.86 -39.87 -41.88
N SER A 623 -21.94 -38.93 -42.15
CA SER A 623 -21.04 -39.01 -43.30
C SER A 623 -19.70 -38.33 -43.01
N SER A 624 -18.59 -39.05 -43.20
CA SER A 624 -17.25 -38.60 -42.79
C SER A 624 -16.68 -37.51 -43.71
N PRO A 625 -16.07 -36.43 -43.17
CA PRO A 625 -15.30 -35.48 -43.97
C PRO A 625 -14.03 -36.13 -44.53
N ALA A 626 -13.86 -36.12 -45.85
CA ALA A 626 -12.65 -36.60 -46.51
C ALA A 626 -11.62 -35.48 -46.65
N THR A 627 -10.36 -35.74 -46.26
CA THR A 627 -9.25 -34.79 -46.43
C THR A 627 -8.95 -34.55 -47.92
N THR A 628 -8.78 -33.31 -48.34
CA THR A 628 -8.03 -32.97 -49.57
C THR A 628 -7.27 -31.66 -49.36
N ILE A 629 -6.02 -31.63 -49.83
CA ILE A 629 -5.02 -30.59 -49.52
C ILE A 629 -4.82 -29.70 -50.75
N ILE A 630 -4.81 -28.38 -50.57
CA ILE A 630 -4.14 -27.45 -51.51
C ILE A 630 -3.22 -26.51 -50.72
N THR A 631 -2.00 -26.36 -51.24
CA THR A 631 -0.83 -25.75 -50.63
C THR A 631 -0.81 -24.22 -50.62
N SER A 632 -0.27 -23.62 -49.56
CA SER A 632 0.87 -22.67 -49.66
C SER A 632 1.55 -22.50 -48.28
N SER A 633 2.69 -21.80 -48.23
CA SER A 633 3.63 -21.85 -47.10
C SER A 633 3.86 -20.49 -46.42
N GLY A 634 3.69 -20.43 -45.10
CA GLY A 634 4.28 -19.37 -44.26
C GLY A 634 3.31 -18.73 -43.25
N ASN A 635 3.85 -18.43 -42.06
CA ASN A 635 3.23 -17.73 -40.93
C ASN A 635 2.06 -18.43 -40.20
N GLY A 636 1.87 -18.03 -38.94
CA GLY A 636 0.90 -18.61 -38.00
C GLY A 636 -0.47 -17.91 -38.00
N PRO A 637 -1.39 -18.32 -37.09
CA PRO A 637 -2.75 -17.80 -37.06
C PRO A 637 -2.82 -16.32 -36.64
N PRO A 638 -3.82 -15.56 -37.14
CA PRO A 638 -4.05 -14.16 -36.75
C PRO A 638 -4.51 -14.05 -35.29
N LYS A 639 -4.28 -12.89 -34.67
CA LYS A 639 -4.71 -12.61 -33.29
C LYS A 639 -6.07 -11.93 -33.29
N GLN A 640 -7.13 -12.60 -32.85
CA GLN A 640 -8.45 -11.96 -32.72
C GLN A 640 -8.38 -10.65 -31.92
N SER A 641 -9.09 -9.62 -32.41
CA SER A 641 -9.19 -8.31 -31.75
C SER A 641 -10.00 -8.41 -30.46
N GLN A 642 -9.71 -7.54 -29.48
CA GLN A 642 -10.51 -7.42 -28.26
C GLN A 642 -11.80 -6.59 -28.46
N TRP A 643 -12.03 -6.00 -29.64
CA TRP A 643 -13.10 -5.04 -29.90
C TRP A 643 -14.12 -5.56 -30.93
N ASN A 644 -15.31 -5.97 -30.46
CA ASN A 644 -16.42 -6.47 -31.29
C ASN A 644 -17.21 -5.35 -31.99
N THR A 645 -16.57 -4.66 -32.94
CA THR A 645 -17.09 -3.44 -33.59
C THR A 645 -18.53 -3.51 -34.09
N ALA A 646 -19.37 -2.57 -33.66
CA ALA A 646 -20.74 -2.36 -34.12
C ALA A 646 -20.89 -2.15 -35.64
N ALA A 647 -19.79 -1.98 -36.38
CA ALA A 647 -19.78 -1.97 -37.84
C ALA A 647 -20.52 -3.18 -38.46
N THR A 648 -20.47 -4.37 -37.84
CA THR A 648 -21.18 -5.56 -38.36
C THR A 648 -22.70 -5.54 -38.13
N LEU A 649 -23.22 -4.64 -37.27
CA LEU A 649 -24.67 -4.35 -37.21
C LEU A 649 -25.10 -3.30 -38.24
N VAL A 650 -24.20 -2.42 -38.66
CA VAL A 650 -24.53 -1.23 -39.48
C VAL A 650 -24.30 -1.46 -40.98
N HIS A 651 -23.26 -2.20 -41.35
CA HIS A 651 -22.98 -2.51 -42.76
C HIS A 651 -23.86 -3.65 -43.27
N GLY A 652 -24.42 -3.49 -44.47
CA GLY A 652 -25.31 -4.48 -45.11
C GLY A 652 -26.76 -4.47 -44.61
N SER A 653 -27.03 -3.92 -43.42
CA SER A 653 -28.38 -3.84 -42.85
C SER A 653 -29.35 -2.99 -43.70
N PRO A 654 -30.50 -3.54 -44.13
CA PRO A 654 -31.46 -2.86 -44.98
C PRO A 654 -32.14 -1.70 -44.25
N THR A 655 -32.61 -0.71 -45.00
CA THR A 655 -33.49 0.36 -44.50
C THR A 655 -34.80 -0.25 -43.96
N PRO A 656 -35.18 0.00 -42.69
CA PRO A 656 -36.41 -0.55 -42.12
C PRO A 656 -37.66 0.08 -42.74
N GLU A 657 -38.71 -0.72 -42.89
CA GLU A 657 -40.04 -0.19 -43.21
C GLU A 657 -40.71 0.44 -41.98
N LEU A 658 -41.52 1.47 -42.21
CA LEU A 658 -42.26 2.13 -41.13
C LEU A 658 -43.43 1.25 -40.66
N ILE A 659 -43.25 0.59 -39.51
CA ILE A 659 -44.28 -0.20 -38.82
C ILE A 659 -45.54 0.63 -38.51
N SER A 660 -46.65 -0.03 -38.15
CA SER A 660 -47.91 0.68 -37.88
C SER A 660 -47.86 1.54 -36.60
N GLN A 661 -48.70 2.58 -36.53
CA GLN A 661 -48.83 3.44 -35.34
C GLN A 661 -49.22 2.64 -34.08
N GLY A 662 -50.06 1.61 -34.23
CA GLY A 662 -50.46 0.72 -33.14
C GLY A 662 -49.29 -0.09 -32.59
N GLN A 663 -48.49 -0.71 -33.46
CA GLN A 663 -47.27 -1.42 -33.06
C GLN A 663 -46.24 -0.47 -32.45
N SER A 664 -46.07 0.73 -33.01
CA SER A 664 -45.13 1.72 -32.46
C SER A 664 -45.52 2.18 -31.06
N ARG A 665 -46.82 2.40 -30.80
CA ARG A 665 -47.32 2.70 -29.45
C ARG A 665 -47.13 1.51 -28.50
N GLN A 666 -47.43 0.28 -28.94
CA GLN A 666 -47.22 -0.93 -28.12
C GLN A 666 -45.75 -1.15 -27.73
N LEU A 667 -44.82 -1.01 -28.69
CA LEU A 667 -43.37 -1.10 -28.43
C LEU A 667 -42.90 0.03 -27.49
N PHE A 668 -43.48 1.23 -27.63
CA PHE A 668 -43.18 2.35 -26.75
C PHE A 668 -43.71 2.18 -25.32
N GLU A 669 -44.93 1.66 -25.14
CA GLU A 669 -45.50 1.31 -23.83
C GLU A 669 -44.70 0.17 -23.17
N THR A 670 -44.24 -0.80 -23.95
CA THR A 670 -43.32 -1.87 -23.51
C THR A 670 -42.00 -1.27 -23.02
N PHE A 671 -41.40 -0.36 -23.78
CA PHE A 671 -40.17 0.36 -23.38
C PHE A 671 -40.37 1.19 -22.10
N LEU A 672 -41.44 1.99 -22.01
CA LEU A 672 -41.70 2.87 -20.86
C LEU A 672 -42.04 2.10 -19.58
N SER A 673 -42.77 0.99 -19.67
CA SER A 673 -43.15 0.18 -18.50
C SER A 673 -41.96 -0.63 -17.92
N LEU A 674 -40.93 -0.90 -18.73
CA LEU A 674 -39.81 -1.75 -18.35
C LEU A 674 -38.53 -0.96 -18.06
N MET A 675 -38.27 0.15 -18.77
CA MET A 675 -37.13 1.05 -18.54
C MET A 675 -37.51 2.35 -17.84
N GLY A 676 -38.63 2.97 -18.23
CA GLY A 676 -39.05 4.34 -17.84
C GLY A 676 -39.32 4.56 -16.35
N VAL A 677 -39.39 3.49 -15.55
CA VAL A 677 -39.54 3.53 -14.08
C VAL A 677 -38.20 3.75 -13.38
N ASN A 678 -37.13 3.14 -13.89
CA ASN A 678 -35.81 3.09 -13.24
C ASN A 678 -34.77 4.01 -13.91
N GLN A 679 -35.02 4.42 -15.16
CA GLN A 679 -34.19 5.30 -15.97
C GLN A 679 -35.07 6.18 -16.87
N HIS A 680 -34.60 7.37 -17.23
CA HIS A 680 -35.34 8.36 -18.03
C HIS A 680 -34.60 8.66 -19.33
N PHE A 681 -35.05 8.04 -20.43
CA PHE A 681 -34.42 8.14 -21.76
C PHE A 681 -35.11 9.11 -22.73
N VAL A 682 -36.41 9.39 -22.51
CA VAL A 682 -37.24 10.28 -23.34
C VAL A 682 -38.27 11.01 -22.46
N ASP A 683 -38.73 12.20 -22.83
CA ASP A 683 -40.01 12.72 -22.31
C ASP A 683 -41.19 12.01 -23.02
N PRO A 684 -42.03 11.24 -22.30
CA PRO A 684 -43.10 10.46 -22.93
C PRO A 684 -44.09 11.31 -23.74
N ARG A 685 -44.33 12.57 -23.33
CA ARG A 685 -45.33 13.43 -23.95
C ARG A 685 -44.83 13.94 -25.30
N ALA A 686 -43.65 14.56 -25.30
CA ALA A 686 -43.02 15.08 -26.52
C ALA A 686 -42.76 13.95 -27.54
N PHE A 687 -42.42 12.75 -27.07
CA PHE A 687 -42.28 11.57 -27.93
C PHE A 687 -43.63 11.12 -28.51
N SER A 688 -44.70 11.02 -27.70
CA SER A 688 -46.04 10.67 -28.19
C SER A 688 -46.64 11.70 -29.16
N ASP A 689 -46.49 13.00 -28.87
CA ASP A 689 -46.94 14.08 -29.76
C ASP A 689 -46.23 14.01 -31.13
N SER A 690 -44.93 13.75 -31.12
CA SER A 690 -44.11 13.61 -32.33
C SER A 690 -44.39 12.30 -33.07
N LEU A 691 -44.69 11.22 -32.34
CA LEU A 691 -45.13 9.94 -32.90
C LEU A 691 -46.45 10.10 -33.66
N ASP A 692 -47.43 10.80 -33.11
CA ASP A 692 -48.70 11.00 -33.80
C ASP A 692 -48.53 11.91 -35.04
N LEU A 693 -47.62 12.89 -34.99
CA LEU A 693 -47.21 13.67 -36.18
C LEU A 693 -46.50 12.83 -37.27
N LEU A 694 -45.86 11.71 -36.93
CA LEU A 694 -45.25 10.80 -37.92
C LEU A 694 -46.31 10.02 -38.75
N TYR A 695 -47.50 9.81 -38.17
CA TYR A 695 -48.59 9.06 -38.81
C TYR A 695 -49.72 9.93 -39.36
N HIS A 696 -49.84 11.19 -38.92
CA HIS A 696 -50.93 12.12 -39.28
C HIS A 696 -51.12 12.31 -40.80
N ASP A 697 -50.07 12.73 -41.52
CA ASP A 697 -50.11 12.88 -42.99
C ASP A 697 -48.72 12.70 -43.62
N GLU A 698 -48.65 12.59 -44.95
CA GLU A 698 -47.40 12.34 -45.67
C GLU A 698 -46.40 13.51 -45.57
N ALA A 699 -46.89 14.75 -45.52
CA ALA A 699 -46.04 15.94 -45.45
C ALA A 699 -45.54 16.21 -44.03
N THR A 700 -46.28 15.86 -42.98
CA THR A 700 -45.76 15.81 -41.60
C THR A 700 -44.76 14.65 -41.43
N ARG A 701 -45.07 13.45 -41.94
CA ARG A 701 -44.17 12.30 -41.91
C ARG A 701 -42.80 12.59 -42.53
N LEU A 702 -42.76 13.07 -43.77
CA LEU A 702 -41.50 13.37 -44.47
C LEU A 702 -40.65 14.43 -43.75
N ARG A 703 -41.30 15.39 -43.06
CA ARG A 703 -40.59 16.37 -42.21
C ARG A 703 -40.08 15.74 -40.91
N GLN A 704 -40.87 14.91 -40.24
CA GLN A 704 -40.43 14.23 -39.02
C GLN A 704 -39.24 13.31 -39.28
N MET A 705 -39.25 12.56 -40.40
CA MET A 705 -38.15 11.68 -40.82
C MET A 705 -36.81 12.39 -41.09
N GLN A 706 -36.81 13.71 -41.21
CA GLN A 706 -35.59 14.54 -41.36
C GLN A 706 -35.08 15.12 -40.03
N THR A 707 -35.69 14.75 -38.90
CA THR A 707 -35.30 15.24 -37.56
C THR A 707 -34.53 14.20 -36.76
N LEU A 708 -33.71 14.66 -35.81
CA LEU A 708 -33.06 13.77 -34.83
C LEU A 708 -34.09 13.02 -33.95
N TRP A 709 -35.33 13.51 -33.83
CA TRP A 709 -36.38 12.77 -33.14
C TRP A 709 -36.75 11.49 -33.89
N TYR A 710 -36.66 11.45 -35.22
CA TYR A 710 -36.84 10.19 -35.96
C TYR A 710 -35.71 9.19 -35.67
N THR A 711 -34.46 9.66 -35.54
CA THR A 711 -33.33 8.84 -35.06
C THR A 711 -33.58 8.29 -33.65
N GLN A 712 -34.12 9.11 -32.74
CA GLN A 712 -34.56 8.67 -31.41
C GLN A 712 -35.68 7.62 -31.50
N TYR A 713 -36.70 7.85 -32.33
CA TYR A 713 -37.79 6.91 -32.58
C TYR A 713 -37.29 5.56 -33.07
N LEU A 714 -36.40 5.54 -34.07
CA LEU A 714 -35.79 4.31 -34.58
C LEU A 714 -35.09 3.52 -33.45
N LEU A 715 -34.34 4.19 -32.57
CA LEU A 715 -33.69 3.51 -31.42
C LEU A 715 -34.69 3.00 -30.38
N VAL A 716 -35.75 3.77 -30.08
CA VAL A 716 -36.81 3.32 -29.16
C VAL A 716 -37.58 2.12 -29.73
N MET A 717 -37.80 2.06 -31.05
CA MET A 717 -38.36 0.87 -31.71
C MET A 717 -37.38 -0.30 -31.68
N ALA A 718 -36.09 -0.08 -31.93
CA ALA A 718 -35.06 -1.12 -31.88
C ALA A 718 -34.97 -1.76 -30.47
N VAL A 719 -34.89 -0.94 -29.43
CA VAL A 719 -34.90 -1.42 -28.03
C VAL A 719 -36.25 -2.05 -27.68
N GLY A 720 -37.38 -1.49 -28.12
CA GLY A 720 -38.70 -2.07 -27.91
C GLY A 720 -38.84 -3.48 -28.50
N MET A 721 -38.29 -3.73 -29.70
CA MET A 721 -38.22 -5.06 -30.31
C MET A 721 -37.27 -5.99 -29.56
N LEU A 722 -36.09 -5.51 -29.17
CA LEU A 722 -35.12 -6.27 -28.38
C LEU A 722 -35.64 -6.69 -27.00
N ILE A 723 -36.66 -5.98 -26.48
CA ILE A 723 -37.40 -6.37 -25.28
C ILE A 723 -38.54 -7.34 -25.62
N GLY A 724 -39.44 -6.94 -26.51
CA GLY A 724 -40.78 -7.52 -26.64
C GLY A 724 -40.94 -8.56 -27.75
N SER A 725 -39.88 -8.93 -28.47
CA SER A 725 -39.95 -9.83 -29.62
C SER A 725 -39.04 -11.05 -29.47
N PRO A 726 -39.41 -12.19 -30.10
CA PRO A 726 -38.49 -13.29 -30.31
C PRO A 726 -37.20 -12.83 -30.98
N SER A 727 -36.09 -13.47 -30.62
CA SER A 727 -34.94 -13.54 -31.51
C SER A 727 -35.24 -14.57 -32.61
N GLU A 728 -36.24 -14.28 -33.45
CA GLU A 728 -36.62 -15.09 -34.61
C GLU A 728 -35.47 -15.22 -35.64
N SER A 729 -34.43 -14.39 -35.53
CA SER A 729 -33.14 -14.53 -36.21
C SER A 729 -31.96 -14.28 -35.24
N PRO A 730 -30.71 -14.71 -35.55
CA PRO A 730 -29.56 -14.59 -34.64
C PRO A 730 -28.28 -14.05 -35.31
N ALA A 731 -28.29 -13.77 -36.62
CA ALA A 731 -27.21 -13.07 -37.31
C ALA A 731 -27.19 -11.58 -36.92
N SER A 732 -28.36 -11.06 -36.55
CA SER A 732 -28.58 -9.70 -36.09
C SER A 732 -29.64 -9.73 -34.97
N PRO A 733 -29.40 -9.10 -33.80
CA PRO A 733 -30.40 -9.00 -32.74
C PRO A 733 -31.71 -8.31 -33.21
N PRO A 734 -32.85 -8.58 -32.57
CA PRO A 734 -34.12 -7.91 -32.88
C PRO A 734 -33.99 -6.39 -32.85
N GLY A 735 -34.54 -5.72 -33.87
CA GLY A 735 -34.41 -4.27 -34.04
C GLY A 735 -33.17 -3.78 -34.79
N THR A 736 -32.27 -4.67 -35.26
CA THR A 736 -30.98 -4.24 -35.86
C THR A 736 -31.13 -3.35 -37.10
N SER A 737 -32.15 -3.53 -37.94
CA SER A 737 -32.39 -2.62 -39.09
C SER A 737 -32.75 -1.20 -38.63
N PHE A 738 -33.57 -1.07 -37.59
CA PHE A 738 -33.90 0.20 -36.95
C PHE A 738 -32.68 0.83 -36.28
N PHE A 739 -31.88 0.05 -35.56
CA PHE A 739 -30.61 0.52 -34.99
C PHE A 739 -29.61 0.97 -36.06
N ALA A 740 -29.39 0.16 -37.10
CA ALA A 740 -28.46 0.48 -38.18
C ALA A 740 -28.85 1.76 -38.92
N GLU A 741 -30.15 1.94 -39.19
CA GLU A 741 -30.66 3.17 -39.78
C GLU A 741 -30.56 4.36 -38.82
N ALA A 742 -30.76 4.16 -37.52
CA ALA A 742 -30.50 5.22 -36.54
C ALA A 742 -29.03 5.64 -36.54
N ILE A 743 -28.06 4.71 -36.52
CA ILE A 743 -26.64 5.05 -36.51
C ILE A 743 -26.22 5.81 -37.78
N LYS A 744 -26.78 5.49 -38.96
CA LYS A 744 -26.58 6.27 -40.20
C LYS A 744 -27.12 7.71 -40.07
N ASN A 745 -28.18 7.90 -39.30
CA ASN A 745 -28.89 9.17 -39.09
C ASN A 745 -28.52 9.86 -37.75
N ILE A 746 -27.39 9.51 -37.12
CA ILE A 746 -26.77 10.29 -36.04
C ILE A 746 -25.91 11.40 -36.68
N PRO A 747 -26.14 12.69 -36.36
CA PRO A 747 -25.32 13.79 -36.87
C PRO A 747 -23.84 13.64 -36.48
N PRO A 748 -22.90 14.14 -37.31
CA PRO A 748 -21.48 14.08 -36.98
C PRO A 748 -21.18 14.88 -35.70
N THR A 749 -20.11 14.50 -34.99
CA THR A 749 -19.87 14.92 -33.59
C THR A 749 -19.83 16.43 -33.37
N TYR A 750 -19.48 17.22 -34.40
CA TYR A 750 -19.45 18.68 -34.32
C TYR A 750 -20.84 19.34 -34.41
N GLU A 751 -21.88 18.63 -34.85
CA GLU A 751 -23.27 19.11 -34.96
C GLU A 751 -24.14 18.73 -33.77
N LEU A 752 -23.82 17.62 -33.07
CA LEU A 752 -24.60 17.08 -31.94
C LEU A 752 -24.94 18.12 -30.85
N GLY A 753 -24.02 19.06 -30.57
CA GLY A 753 -24.24 20.15 -29.63
C GLY A 753 -25.42 21.07 -29.98
N SER A 754 -25.73 21.23 -31.27
CA SER A 754 -26.83 22.09 -31.74
C SER A 754 -28.22 21.48 -31.50
N HIS A 755 -28.31 20.16 -31.35
CA HIS A 755 -29.56 19.45 -31.10
C HIS A 755 -29.91 19.31 -29.60
N GLY A 756 -29.03 19.76 -28.70
CA GLY A 756 -29.29 19.80 -27.26
C GLY A 756 -29.56 18.43 -26.64
N VAL A 757 -30.53 18.38 -25.71
CA VAL A 757 -30.83 17.19 -24.89
C VAL A 757 -31.17 15.96 -25.74
N LEU A 758 -31.85 16.16 -26.86
CA LEU A 758 -32.27 15.09 -27.80
C LEU A 758 -31.10 14.28 -28.36
N ALA A 759 -29.92 14.88 -28.48
CA ALA A 759 -28.70 14.17 -28.85
C ALA A 759 -28.13 13.34 -27.70
N VAL A 760 -28.22 13.81 -26.45
CA VAL A 760 -27.85 13.02 -25.26
C VAL A 760 -28.74 11.79 -25.15
N GLU A 761 -30.06 11.95 -25.33
CA GLU A 761 -31.04 10.86 -25.31
C GLU A 761 -30.75 9.82 -26.40
N THR A 762 -30.56 10.27 -27.64
CA THR A 762 -30.22 9.42 -28.79
C THR A 762 -28.94 8.62 -28.54
N LEU A 763 -27.88 9.24 -28.02
CA LEU A 763 -26.63 8.54 -27.68
C LEU A 763 -26.81 7.54 -26.51
N CYS A 764 -27.62 7.87 -25.50
CA CYS A 764 -27.93 6.95 -24.39
C CYS A 764 -28.74 5.73 -24.86
N LEU A 765 -29.68 5.91 -25.78
CA LEU A 765 -30.47 4.83 -26.38
C LEU A 765 -29.62 3.92 -27.29
N ALA A 766 -28.72 4.51 -28.08
CA ALA A 766 -27.76 3.74 -28.88
C ALA A 766 -26.82 2.91 -27.98
N GLY A 767 -26.34 3.50 -26.87
CA GLY A 767 -25.56 2.80 -25.85
C GLY A 767 -26.32 1.66 -25.17
N LEU A 768 -27.60 1.87 -24.80
CA LEU A 768 -28.46 0.83 -24.22
C LEU A 768 -28.64 -0.36 -25.17
N TYR A 769 -28.95 -0.10 -26.45
CA TYR A 769 -29.09 -1.16 -27.45
C TYR A 769 -27.79 -1.96 -27.61
N LEU A 770 -26.65 -1.27 -27.80
CA LEU A 770 -25.33 -1.90 -27.90
C LEU A 770 -24.96 -2.73 -26.66
N GLN A 771 -25.30 -2.24 -25.46
CA GLN A 771 -25.06 -2.96 -24.20
C GLN A 771 -25.81 -4.30 -24.15
N TRP A 772 -27.04 -4.36 -24.65
CA TRP A 772 -27.86 -5.58 -24.68
C TRP A 772 -27.55 -6.50 -25.86
N CYS A 773 -26.99 -5.96 -26.94
CA CYS A 773 -26.36 -6.71 -28.04
C CYS A 773 -24.93 -7.17 -27.72
N ASP A 774 -24.52 -7.14 -26.45
CA ASP A 774 -23.20 -7.49 -25.90
C ASP A 774 -21.99 -6.67 -26.40
N ARG A 775 -22.22 -5.61 -27.19
CA ARG A 775 -21.19 -4.69 -27.71
C ARG A 775 -20.85 -3.61 -26.69
N LYS A 776 -20.48 -4.06 -25.49
CA LYS A 776 -20.22 -3.23 -24.30
C LYS A 776 -19.16 -2.15 -24.54
N HIS A 777 -18.13 -2.44 -25.34
CA HIS A 777 -17.06 -1.50 -25.69
C HIS A 777 -17.57 -0.30 -26.51
N ASP A 778 -18.39 -0.54 -27.53
CA ASP A 778 -19.01 0.54 -28.31
C ASP A 778 -20.06 1.29 -27.45
N ALA A 779 -20.85 0.56 -26.66
CA ALA A 779 -21.79 1.16 -25.71
C ALA A 779 -21.12 2.15 -24.76
N TYR A 780 -19.93 1.82 -24.23
CA TYR A 780 -19.12 2.71 -23.39
C TYR A 780 -18.69 3.99 -24.15
N VAL A 781 -18.33 3.89 -25.44
CA VAL A 781 -17.99 5.07 -26.27
C VAL A 781 -19.21 5.96 -26.52
N TYR A 782 -20.38 5.37 -26.84
CA TYR A 782 -21.63 6.13 -27.04
C TYR A 782 -22.10 6.81 -25.74
N VAL A 783 -22.10 6.09 -24.61
CA VAL A 783 -22.52 6.62 -23.31
C VAL A 783 -21.53 7.66 -22.77
N GLY A 784 -20.22 7.44 -22.89
CA GLY A 784 -19.20 8.44 -22.52
C GLY A 784 -19.28 9.71 -23.37
N SER A 785 -19.73 9.59 -24.63
CA SER A 785 -20.03 10.74 -25.49
C SER A 785 -21.31 11.46 -25.06
N ALA A 786 -22.37 10.72 -24.70
CA ALA A 786 -23.61 11.27 -24.16
C ALA A 786 -23.37 12.05 -22.86
N LEU A 787 -22.57 11.49 -21.94
CA LEU A 787 -22.22 12.09 -20.66
C LEU A 787 -21.48 13.43 -20.84
N ARG A 788 -20.46 13.46 -21.71
CA ARG A 788 -19.71 14.70 -22.04
C ARG A 788 -20.59 15.75 -22.70
N LEU A 789 -21.51 15.35 -23.58
CA LEU A 789 -22.48 16.24 -24.20
C LEU A 789 -23.46 16.80 -23.17
N ALA A 790 -23.96 15.98 -22.24
CA ALA A 790 -24.79 16.43 -21.13
C ALA A 790 -24.06 17.43 -20.21
N MET A 791 -22.76 17.23 -19.97
CA MET A 791 -21.93 18.20 -19.23
C MET A 791 -21.77 19.54 -19.95
N ALA A 792 -21.60 19.51 -21.27
CA ALA A 792 -21.49 20.71 -22.10
C ALA A 792 -22.81 21.49 -22.20
N LEU A 793 -23.96 20.80 -22.09
CA LEU A 793 -25.30 21.38 -22.06
C LEU A 793 -25.76 21.85 -20.66
N GLY A 794 -24.95 21.62 -19.61
CA GLY A 794 -25.25 22.06 -18.25
C GLY A 794 -26.30 21.22 -17.51
N CYS A 795 -26.63 20.01 -18.00
CA CYS A 795 -27.67 19.15 -17.40
C CYS A 795 -27.34 18.68 -15.97
N GLN A 796 -26.06 18.76 -15.58
CA GLN A 796 -25.48 18.42 -14.28
C GLN A 796 -25.46 19.59 -13.27
N LEU A 797 -25.92 20.78 -13.66
CA LEU A 797 -25.97 21.95 -12.77
C LEU A 797 -27.24 21.93 -11.88
N PRO A 798 -27.23 22.60 -10.71
CA PRO A 798 -28.42 22.82 -9.88
C PRO A 798 -29.63 23.40 -10.64
N HIS A 799 -30.85 23.14 -10.13
CA HIS A 799 -32.11 23.52 -10.79
C HIS A 799 -32.33 25.04 -10.93
N ASP A 800 -31.56 25.87 -10.24
CA ASP A 800 -31.57 27.34 -10.31
C ASP A 800 -30.45 27.92 -11.22
N GLU A 801 -29.34 27.19 -11.39
CA GLU A 801 -28.27 27.52 -12.35
C GLU A 801 -28.63 27.16 -13.81
N GLN A 802 -29.56 26.22 -14.03
CA GLN A 802 -29.99 25.83 -15.38
C GLN A 802 -30.99 26.80 -16.04
N GLN A 803 -30.71 27.19 -17.29
CA GLN A 803 -31.60 28.02 -18.11
C GLN A 803 -32.65 27.17 -18.87
N GLY A 804 -33.93 27.38 -18.60
CA GLY A 804 -35.05 26.73 -19.31
C GLY A 804 -36.37 26.82 -18.53
N LEU A 805 -37.42 26.21 -19.07
CA LEU A 805 -38.68 26.00 -18.33
C LEU A 805 -38.48 24.95 -17.23
N ARG A 806 -39.25 25.02 -16.13
CA ARG A 806 -39.13 24.07 -15.00
C ARG A 806 -39.34 22.60 -15.40
N SER A 807 -40.14 22.34 -16.44
CA SER A 807 -40.28 21.01 -17.07
C SER A 807 -39.00 20.56 -17.76
N GLU A 808 -38.38 21.43 -18.58
CA GLU A 808 -37.14 21.16 -19.31
C GLU A 808 -35.96 20.92 -18.35
N VAL A 809 -35.87 21.68 -17.26
CA VAL A 809 -34.82 21.48 -16.23
C VAL A 809 -35.01 20.14 -15.52
N ASN A 810 -36.25 19.79 -15.12
CA ASN A 810 -36.55 18.47 -14.56
C ASN A 810 -36.22 17.32 -15.52
N HIS A 811 -36.45 17.53 -16.82
CA HIS A 811 -36.09 16.60 -17.86
C HIS A 811 -34.57 16.43 -17.99
N ARG A 812 -33.81 17.54 -18.09
CA ARG A 812 -32.34 17.54 -18.17
C ARG A 812 -31.67 16.81 -16.99
N VAL A 813 -32.12 17.09 -15.77
CA VAL A 813 -31.61 16.41 -14.56
C VAL A 813 -31.85 14.90 -14.62
N ARG A 814 -33.01 14.47 -15.14
CA ARG A 814 -33.33 13.04 -15.30
C ARG A 814 -32.50 12.39 -16.42
N VAL A 815 -32.32 13.05 -17.57
CA VAL A 815 -31.44 12.56 -18.65
C VAL A 815 -29.97 12.48 -18.19
N TRP A 816 -29.49 13.47 -17.43
CA TRP A 816 -28.15 13.47 -16.81
C TRP A 816 -27.93 12.22 -15.95
N TRP A 817 -28.82 11.96 -15.00
CA TRP A 817 -28.69 10.81 -14.11
C TRP A 817 -28.83 9.47 -14.84
N THR A 818 -29.63 9.39 -15.92
CA THR A 818 -29.64 8.22 -16.82
C THR A 818 -28.28 7.97 -17.45
N ALA A 819 -27.64 9.00 -18.00
CA ALA A 819 -26.31 8.89 -18.60
C ALA A 819 -25.25 8.47 -17.56
N TYR A 820 -25.26 9.07 -16.36
CA TYR A 820 -24.37 8.70 -15.25
C TYR A 820 -24.55 7.24 -14.83
N MET A 821 -25.79 6.76 -14.65
CA MET A 821 -26.04 5.36 -14.26
C MET A 821 -25.57 4.36 -15.32
N LEU A 822 -25.72 4.67 -16.61
CA LEU A 822 -25.18 3.84 -17.70
C LEU A 822 -23.65 3.83 -17.70
N ASP A 823 -23.02 5.00 -17.56
CA ASP A 823 -21.57 5.17 -17.53
C ASP A 823 -20.93 4.38 -16.37
N ARG A 824 -21.45 4.52 -15.14
CA ARG A 824 -20.95 3.75 -13.97
C ARG A 824 -21.00 2.25 -14.21
N ARG A 825 -22.13 1.74 -14.73
CA ARG A 825 -22.37 0.31 -14.98
C ARG A 825 -21.43 -0.25 -16.05
N LEU A 826 -21.30 0.44 -17.18
CA LEU A 826 -20.43 0.02 -18.29
C LEU A 826 -18.95 0.07 -17.91
N SER A 827 -18.53 1.15 -17.25
CA SER A 827 -17.14 1.33 -16.79
C SER A 827 -16.75 0.26 -15.78
N THR A 828 -17.60 0.02 -14.77
CA THR A 828 -17.42 -1.05 -13.78
C THR A 828 -17.37 -2.43 -14.44
N GLY A 829 -18.30 -2.72 -15.34
CA GLY A 829 -18.39 -4.02 -16.02
C GLY A 829 -17.25 -4.33 -17.01
N LEU A 830 -16.50 -3.30 -17.46
CA LEU A 830 -15.34 -3.43 -18.33
C LEU A 830 -14.00 -3.21 -17.60
N GLY A 831 -14.01 -2.77 -16.33
CA GLY A 831 -12.80 -2.36 -15.61
C GLY A 831 -12.17 -1.07 -16.16
N PHE A 832 -12.95 -0.22 -16.82
CA PHE A 832 -12.48 1.03 -17.43
C PHE A 832 -12.66 2.24 -16.49
N PRO A 833 -11.81 3.28 -16.60
CA PRO A 833 -12.02 4.54 -15.88
C PRO A 833 -13.35 5.19 -16.32
N PRO A 834 -14.20 5.64 -15.39
CA PRO A 834 -15.53 6.12 -15.72
C PRO A 834 -15.53 7.60 -16.15
N GLY A 835 -16.55 8.04 -16.89
CA GLY A 835 -16.51 9.27 -17.68
C GLY A 835 -16.48 10.60 -16.92
N VAL A 836 -16.65 10.60 -15.60
CA VAL A 836 -16.58 11.78 -14.70
C VAL A 836 -16.26 11.33 -13.26
N ASP A 837 -15.54 12.13 -12.46
CA ASP A 837 -15.33 11.86 -11.03
C ASP A 837 -16.56 12.31 -10.22
N GLY A 838 -17.19 11.40 -9.48
CA GLY A 838 -18.37 11.69 -8.65
C GLY A 838 -18.14 12.82 -7.65
N ARG A 839 -16.91 13.01 -7.15
CA ARG A 839 -16.53 14.05 -6.17
C ARG A 839 -16.54 15.46 -6.75
N GLN A 840 -16.63 15.61 -8.07
CA GLN A 840 -16.68 16.90 -8.75
C GLN A 840 -18.10 17.31 -9.18
N LEU A 841 -19.11 16.47 -8.90
CA LEU A 841 -20.50 16.72 -9.31
C LEU A 841 -21.22 17.68 -8.36
N ARG A 842 -21.94 18.64 -8.95
CA ARG A 842 -22.90 19.54 -8.27
C ARG A 842 -24.36 19.22 -8.62
N ALA A 843 -24.61 18.03 -9.17
CA ALA A 843 -25.91 17.62 -9.67
C ALA A 843 -26.87 17.27 -8.53
N GLU A 844 -28.05 17.88 -8.53
CA GLU A 844 -29.11 17.58 -7.57
C GLU A 844 -29.89 16.31 -7.98
N LEU A 845 -30.42 15.57 -7.01
CA LEU A 845 -31.25 14.40 -7.27
C LEU A 845 -32.58 14.80 -7.96
N PRO A 846 -33.21 13.91 -8.76
CA PRO A 846 -34.48 14.21 -9.43
C PRO A 846 -35.62 14.44 -8.43
N HIS A 847 -36.30 15.59 -8.52
CA HIS A 847 -37.43 15.91 -7.65
C HIS A 847 -38.78 15.43 -8.23
N PRO A 848 -39.83 15.27 -7.39
CA PRO A 848 -41.20 15.03 -7.86
C PRO A 848 -41.72 16.24 -8.63
N PHE A 849 -42.20 16.03 -9.86
CA PHE A 849 -42.71 17.09 -10.72
C PHE A 849 -43.87 16.59 -11.60
N SER A 850 -44.87 17.45 -11.84
CA SER A 850 -46.08 17.10 -12.58
C SER A 850 -45.80 16.69 -14.03
N GLY A 851 -46.22 15.48 -14.39
CA GLY A 851 -46.04 14.91 -15.74
C GLY A 851 -44.80 14.04 -15.93
N TYR A 852 -44.03 13.79 -14.87
CA TYR A 852 -43.00 12.73 -14.85
C TYR A 852 -43.35 11.65 -13.83
N GLN A 853 -42.78 10.45 -14.00
CA GLN A 853 -42.91 9.39 -12.99
C GLN A 853 -42.25 9.79 -11.66
N HIS A 854 -42.75 9.24 -10.55
CA HIS A 854 -42.23 9.51 -9.22
C HIS A 854 -40.74 9.12 -9.13
N PRO A 855 -39.83 10.00 -8.70
CA PRO A 855 -38.40 9.80 -8.90
C PRO A 855 -37.78 8.71 -8.01
N LEU A 856 -38.48 8.19 -7.01
CA LEU A 856 -37.88 7.37 -5.96
C LEU A 856 -37.18 6.07 -6.44
N PRO A 857 -37.72 5.26 -7.37
CA PRO A 857 -37.00 4.10 -7.90
C PRO A 857 -35.71 4.52 -8.63
N MET A 858 -35.75 5.65 -9.32
CA MET A 858 -34.60 6.25 -9.97
C MET A 858 -33.57 6.80 -8.97
N ILE A 859 -34.00 7.42 -7.85
CA ILE A 859 -33.11 7.87 -6.76
C ILE A 859 -32.39 6.68 -6.11
N ILE A 860 -33.11 5.58 -5.86
CA ILE A 860 -32.51 4.34 -5.34
C ILE A 860 -31.47 3.79 -6.33
N ASN A 861 -31.79 3.76 -7.63
CA ASN A 861 -30.89 3.34 -8.69
C ASN A 861 -29.64 4.26 -8.83
N ILE A 862 -29.82 5.59 -8.67
CA ILE A 862 -28.71 6.56 -8.63
C ILE A 862 -27.79 6.27 -7.44
N ARG A 863 -28.33 6.06 -6.24
CA ARG A 863 -27.55 5.74 -5.04
C ARG A 863 -26.76 4.44 -5.18
N ILE A 864 -27.35 3.40 -5.79
CA ILE A 864 -26.65 2.15 -6.11
C ILE A 864 -25.50 2.41 -7.08
N ALA A 865 -25.70 3.24 -8.12
CA ALA A 865 -24.64 3.61 -9.06
C ALA A 865 -23.52 4.44 -8.40
N GLN A 866 -23.86 5.34 -7.46
CA GLN A 866 -22.88 6.10 -6.66
C GLN A 866 -22.09 5.19 -5.71
N THR A 867 -22.75 4.27 -5.00
CA THR A 867 -22.07 3.29 -4.13
C THR A 867 -21.18 2.35 -4.94
N THR A 868 -21.57 2.02 -6.19
CA THR A 868 -20.72 1.26 -7.12
C THR A 868 -19.48 2.07 -7.53
N ASP A 869 -19.62 3.37 -7.76
CA ASP A 869 -18.51 4.31 -8.04
C ASP A 869 -17.55 4.41 -6.85
N GLU A 870 -18.09 4.53 -5.63
CA GLU A 870 -17.35 4.56 -4.36
C GLU A 870 -16.58 3.25 -4.12
N ILE A 871 -17.20 2.09 -4.37
CA ILE A 871 -16.60 0.76 -4.34
C ILE A 871 -15.44 0.66 -5.34
N MET A 872 -15.67 1.07 -6.59
CA MET A 872 -14.65 0.97 -7.64
C MET A 872 -13.50 1.95 -7.42
N ALA A 873 -13.75 3.16 -6.91
CA ALA A 873 -12.71 4.12 -6.57
C ALA A 873 -11.94 3.77 -5.30
N SER A 874 -12.57 3.12 -4.32
CA SER A 874 -11.96 2.78 -3.02
C SER A 874 -11.22 1.45 -3.00
N PHE A 875 -11.81 0.39 -3.56
CA PHE A 875 -11.30 -0.97 -3.41
C PHE A 875 -10.63 -1.52 -4.68
N TYR A 876 -11.00 -0.99 -5.85
CA TYR A 876 -10.49 -1.42 -7.16
C TYR A 876 -9.76 -0.31 -7.92
N GLY A 877 -9.59 0.86 -7.30
CA GLY A 877 -8.89 2.01 -7.86
C GLY A 877 -7.40 1.99 -7.49
N ASN A 878 -6.59 2.76 -8.24
CA ASN A 878 -5.15 2.89 -7.99
C ASN A 878 -4.81 3.75 -6.74
N MET A 879 -5.68 3.79 -5.72
CA MET A 879 -5.46 4.51 -4.47
C MET A 879 -4.95 3.57 -3.38
N THR A 880 -3.78 3.87 -2.83
CA THR A 880 -3.21 3.14 -1.68
C THR A 880 -3.91 3.55 -0.38
N ILE A 881 -4.98 2.83 -0.02
CA ILE A 881 -5.70 3.00 1.24
C ILE A 881 -5.10 2.15 2.37
N THR A 882 -5.17 2.63 3.60
CA THR A 882 -4.64 1.89 4.78
C THR A 882 -5.58 0.74 5.19
N GLN A 883 -5.12 -0.24 5.97
CA GLN A 883 -6.02 -1.33 6.42
C GLN A 883 -7.17 -0.83 7.30
N THR A 884 -6.92 0.13 8.20
CA THR A 884 -7.97 0.76 9.02
C THR A 884 -8.97 1.50 8.15
N GLU A 885 -8.49 2.25 7.15
CA GLU A 885 -9.31 2.96 6.18
C GLU A 885 -10.08 2.00 5.25
N PHE A 886 -9.51 0.87 4.88
CA PHE A 886 -10.18 -0.20 4.12
C PHE A 886 -11.33 -0.80 4.94
N VAL A 887 -11.12 -1.09 6.23
CA VAL A 887 -12.18 -1.56 7.14
C VAL A 887 -13.25 -0.47 7.33
N THR A 888 -12.85 0.79 7.55
CA THR A 888 -13.78 1.92 7.71
C THR A 888 -14.61 2.12 6.42
N ARG A 889 -13.97 2.19 5.25
CA ARG A 889 -14.67 2.30 3.96
C ARG A 889 -15.57 1.10 3.68
N ILE A 890 -15.22 -0.12 4.13
CA ILE A 890 -16.11 -1.28 4.06
C ILE A 890 -17.31 -1.10 4.98
N GLN A 891 -17.11 -0.65 6.22
CA GLN A 891 -18.20 -0.35 7.16
C GLN A 891 -19.12 0.75 6.62
N ASP A 892 -18.57 1.84 6.07
CA ASP A 892 -19.29 2.92 5.39
C ASP A 892 -20.07 2.38 4.17
N THR A 893 -19.44 1.53 3.34
CA THR A 893 -20.10 0.91 2.17
C THR A 893 -21.26 0.01 2.58
N LEU A 894 -21.06 -0.83 3.60
CA LEU A 894 -22.11 -1.72 4.13
C LEU A 894 -23.24 -0.93 4.79
N HIS A 895 -22.91 0.16 5.50
CA HIS A 895 -23.89 1.08 6.07
C HIS A 895 -24.68 1.83 4.99
N ASN A 896 -24.01 2.32 3.94
CA ASN A 896 -24.66 2.94 2.78
C ASN A 896 -25.61 1.95 2.08
N LEU A 897 -25.20 0.70 1.86
CA LEU A 897 -26.06 -0.35 1.28
C LEU A 897 -27.26 -0.70 2.19
N TYR A 898 -27.04 -0.75 3.50
CA TYR A 898 -28.10 -0.96 4.50
C TYR A 898 -29.13 0.18 4.51
N GLU A 899 -28.69 1.43 4.53
CA GLU A 899 -29.57 2.61 4.47
C GLU A 899 -30.25 2.77 3.10
N ILE A 900 -29.60 2.37 1.99
CA ILE A 900 -30.26 2.25 0.68
C ILE A 900 -31.40 1.22 0.76
N GLY A 901 -31.16 0.04 1.35
CA GLY A 901 -32.18 -0.99 1.57
C GLY A 901 -33.35 -0.48 2.42
N ARG A 902 -33.07 0.22 3.53
CA ARG A 902 -34.10 0.85 4.39
C ARG A 902 -34.84 2.01 3.72
N SER A 903 -34.26 2.63 2.69
CA SER A 903 -34.91 3.71 1.92
C SER A 903 -35.93 3.22 0.88
N ILE A 904 -36.05 1.90 0.67
CA ILE A 904 -37.10 1.28 -0.13
C ILE A 904 -38.44 1.37 0.66
N PRO A 905 -39.49 2.02 0.15
CA PRO A 905 -40.78 2.09 0.84
C PRO A 905 -41.39 0.71 1.10
N SER A 906 -42.19 0.59 2.15
CA SER A 906 -42.95 -0.63 2.45
C SER A 906 -43.92 -1.07 1.33
N SER A 907 -44.32 -0.16 0.43
CA SER A 907 -45.09 -0.48 -0.78
C SER A 907 -44.26 -1.06 -1.94
N LEU A 908 -42.95 -1.12 -1.81
CA LEU A 908 -41.98 -1.73 -2.73
C LEU A 908 -41.08 -2.77 -2.05
N ALA A 909 -41.20 -2.94 -0.73
CA ALA A 909 -40.53 -4.01 0.02
C ALA A 909 -41.21 -5.36 -0.24
N MET A 910 -40.43 -6.45 -0.22
CA MET A 910 -40.97 -7.80 -0.22
C MET A 910 -41.01 -8.36 1.20
N ASP A 911 -42.17 -8.88 1.61
CA ASP A 911 -42.30 -9.68 2.82
C ASP A 911 -41.95 -11.15 2.50
N PHE A 912 -40.71 -11.52 2.80
CA PHE A 912 -40.21 -12.89 2.61
C PHE A 912 -40.84 -13.91 3.58
N CYS A 913 -41.50 -13.46 4.65
CA CYS A 913 -42.22 -14.34 5.57
C CYS A 913 -43.65 -14.65 5.09
N ASN A 914 -44.17 -13.92 4.09
CA ASN A 914 -45.58 -13.99 3.70
C ASN A 914 -45.79 -13.87 2.18
N MET A 915 -45.26 -14.86 1.45
CA MET A 915 -45.28 -14.98 -0.02
C MET A 915 -46.69 -15.08 -0.69
N THR A 916 -47.76 -14.66 -0.03
CA THR A 916 -49.14 -14.75 -0.53
C THR A 916 -49.60 -13.53 -1.34
N THR A 917 -48.88 -12.41 -1.28
CA THR A 917 -49.22 -11.17 -2.01
C THR A 917 -48.49 -11.02 -3.34
N ALA A 918 -49.24 -10.66 -4.40
CA ALA A 918 -48.69 -10.40 -5.73
C ALA A 918 -47.65 -9.26 -5.71
N THR A 919 -46.39 -9.63 -5.93
CA THR A 919 -45.23 -8.71 -5.88
C THR A 919 -45.10 -7.89 -7.16
N THR A 920 -44.74 -6.60 -7.05
CA THR A 920 -44.55 -5.76 -8.25
C THR A 920 -43.22 -6.09 -8.96
N ARG A 921 -43.19 -6.04 -10.31
CA ARG A 921 -41.97 -6.31 -11.09
C ARG A 921 -40.81 -5.39 -10.71
N THR A 922 -41.11 -4.15 -10.32
CA THR A 922 -40.12 -3.18 -9.82
C THR A 922 -39.50 -3.62 -8.50
N SER A 923 -40.31 -4.13 -7.56
CA SER A 923 -39.82 -4.69 -6.29
C SER A 923 -38.91 -5.90 -6.55
N ALA A 924 -39.41 -6.87 -7.33
CA ALA A 924 -38.65 -8.07 -7.68
C ALA A 924 -37.30 -7.72 -8.34
N SER A 925 -37.30 -6.81 -9.31
CA SER A 925 -36.09 -6.35 -10.01
C SER A 925 -35.08 -5.67 -9.07
N LEU A 926 -35.53 -4.80 -8.15
CA LEU A 926 -34.65 -4.09 -7.22
C LEU A 926 -33.95 -5.05 -6.24
N TYR A 927 -34.68 -6.00 -5.65
CA TYR A 927 -34.10 -6.98 -4.73
C TYR A 927 -33.28 -8.07 -5.46
N LEU A 928 -33.68 -8.50 -6.66
CA LEU A 928 -32.88 -9.45 -7.46
C LEU A 928 -31.52 -8.86 -7.82
N MET A 929 -31.46 -7.59 -8.24
CA MET A 929 -30.18 -6.90 -8.47
C MET A 929 -29.30 -6.89 -7.21
N LEU A 930 -29.89 -6.57 -6.06
CA LEU A 930 -29.18 -6.48 -4.78
C LEU A 930 -28.61 -7.85 -4.33
N PHE A 931 -29.45 -8.89 -4.33
CA PHE A 931 -29.06 -10.20 -3.81
C PHE A 931 -28.24 -11.02 -4.81
N GLN A 932 -28.46 -10.90 -6.13
CA GLN A 932 -27.61 -11.57 -7.13
C GLN A 932 -26.18 -11.05 -7.06
N ASP A 933 -26.00 -9.73 -7.01
CA ASP A 933 -24.68 -9.09 -6.97
C ASP A 933 -23.93 -9.50 -5.69
N ALA A 934 -24.61 -9.46 -4.53
CA ALA A 934 -24.07 -9.93 -3.26
C ALA A 934 -23.68 -11.42 -3.29
N ALA A 935 -24.57 -12.32 -3.74
CA ALA A 935 -24.32 -13.76 -3.79
C ALA A 935 -23.18 -14.11 -4.76
N THR A 936 -23.16 -13.50 -5.95
CA THR A 936 -22.13 -13.75 -6.97
C THR A 936 -20.75 -13.26 -6.51
N LYS A 937 -20.68 -12.08 -5.85
CA LYS A 937 -19.43 -11.56 -5.28
C LYS A 937 -18.95 -12.42 -4.11
N SER A 938 -19.84 -12.84 -3.21
CA SER A 938 -19.51 -13.70 -2.06
C SER A 938 -18.92 -15.04 -2.51
N ILE A 939 -19.57 -15.72 -3.46
CA ILE A 939 -19.05 -16.98 -4.04
C ILE A 939 -17.70 -16.76 -4.71
N ARG A 940 -17.50 -15.64 -5.44
CA ARG A 940 -16.22 -15.37 -6.10
C ARG A 940 -15.08 -15.12 -5.10
N ILE A 941 -15.37 -14.47 -3.97
CA ILE A 941 -14.43 -14.31 -2.85
C ILE A 941 -14.10 -15.68 -2.24
N LEU A 942 -15.10 -16.46 -1.85
CA LEU A 942 -14.92 -17.79 -1.24
C LEU A 942 -14.22 -18.78 -2.18
N SER A 943 -14.46 -18.69 -3.50
CA SER A 943 -13.78 -19.49 -4.52
C SER A 943 -12.30 -19.10 -4.69
N THR A 944 -11.98 -17.82 -4.49
CA THR A 944 -10.59 -17.33 -4.45
C THR A 944 -9.91 -17.80 -3.16
N LEU A 945 -10.55 -17.69 -2.00
CA LEU A 945 -10.04 -18.22 -0.72
C LEU A 945 -9.81 -19.74 -0.78
N ARG A 946 -10.67 -20.49 -1.49
CA ARG A 946 -10.46 -21.92 -1.80
C ARG A 946 -9.22 -22.14 -2.67
N ALA A 947 -9.04 -21.35 -3.74
CA ALA A 947 -7.88 -21.46 -4.62
C ALA A 947 -6.56 -21.12 -3.90
N GLU A 948 -6.58 -20.14 -2.99
CA GLU A 948 -5.45 -19.76 -2.13
C GLU A 948 -5.21 -20.72 -0.95
N LYS A 949 -6.11 -21.69 -0.71
CA LYS A 949 -6.11 -22.59 0.46
C LYS A 949 -6.17 -21.83 1.80
N ARG A 950 -7.01 -20.79 1.85
CA ARG A 950 -7.25 -19.91 3.01
C ARG A 950 -8.67 -19.99 3.58
N ILE A 951 -9.59 -20.66 2.90
CA ILE A 951 -10.95 -20.93 3.41
C ILE A 951 -10.90 -21.89 4.60
N ALA A 952 -11.71 -21.69 5.63
CA ALA A 952 -11.72 -22.56 6.80
C ALA A 952 -12.32 -23.94 6.48
N LEU A 953 -11.53 -25.00 6.62
CA LEU A 953 -11.93 -26.36 6.25
C LEU A 953 -13.16 -26.85 7.04
N PHE A 954 -13.23 -26.50 8.33
CA PHE A 954 -14.34 -26.83 9.24
C PHE A 954 -15.14 -25.59 9.67
N GLY A 955 -14.90 -24.41 9.08
CA GLY A 955 -15.57 -23.18 9.47
C GLY A 955 -17.03 -23.11 9.02
N TYR A 956 -17.96 -23.00 9.98
CA TYR A 956 -19.40 -22.91 9.70
C TYR A 956 -19.77 -21.72 8.79
N PHE A 957 -19.20 -20.54 9.05
CA PHE A 957 -19.53 -19.31 8.29
C PHE A 957 -19.18 -19.40 6.79
N ASP A 958 -18.00 -19.94 6.45
CA ASP A 958 -17.57 -20.09 5.05
C ASP A 958 -18.45 -21.11 4.30
N LEU A 959 -18.90 -22.17 4.99
CA LEU A 959 -19.83 -23.18 4.50
C LEU A 959 -21.23 -22.60 4.26
N ASP A 960 -21.82 -21.94 5.26
CA ASP A 960 -23.21 -21.51 5.20
C ASP A 960 -23.39 -20.25 4.34
N ALA A 961 -22.37 -19.38 4.24
CA ALA A 961 -22.31 -18.31 3.24
C ALA A 961 -22.21 -18.88 1.81
N THR A 962 -21.39 -19.92 1.59
CA THR A 962 -21.31 -20.62 0.29
C THR A 962 -22.67 -21.22 -0.09
N PHE A 963 -23.31 -21.93 0.84
CA PHE A 963 -24.58 -22.60 0.59
C PHE A 963 -25.74 -21.62 0.41
N SER A 964 -25.83 -20.57 1.25
CA SER A 964 -26.86 -19.54 1.13
C SER A 964 -26.76 -18.75 -0.18
N ALA A 965 -25.54 -18.39 -0.61
CA ALA A 965 -25.32 -17.74 -1.89
C ALA A 965 -25.65 -18.69 -3.07
N ALA A 966 -25.34 -19.98 -2.95
CA ALA A 966 -25.74 -20.99 -3.94
C ALA A 966 -27.26 -21.13 -4.01
N PHE A 967 -27.94 -21.23 -2.87
CA PHE A 967 -29.39 -21.33 -2.79
C PHE A 967 -30.09 -20.13 -3.42
N ILE A 968 -29.58 -18.90 -3.23
CA ILE A 968 -30.06 -17.70 -3.92
C ILE A 968 -29.93 -17.86 -5.44
N LEU A 969 -28.79 -18.32 -5.95
CA LEU A 969 -28.60 -18.57 -7.40
C LEU A 969 -29.50 -19.71 -7.93
N THR A 970 -29.82 -20.72 -7.13
CA THR A 970 -30.78 -21.77 -7.50
C THR A 970 -32.22 -21.27 -7.52
N MET A 971 -32.61 -20.43 -6.55
CA MET A 971 -33.92 -19.75 -6.54
C MET A 971 -34.09 -18.81 -7.74
N MET A 972 -33.01 -18.16 -8.20
CA MET A 972 -33.04 -17.39 -9.45
C MET A 972 -33.35 -18.27 -10.67
N GLY A 973 -32.85 -19.51 -10.71
CA GLY A 973 -33.17 -20.48 -11.77
C GLY A 973 -34.66 -20.84 -11.81
N PHE A 974 -35.31 -21.08 -10.67
CA PHE A 974 -36.77 -21.25 -10.60
C PHE A 974 -37.55 -20.03 -11.15
N VAL A 975 -37.00 -18.81 -11.03
CA VAL A 975 -37.61 -17.57 -11.53
C VAL A 975 -37.34 -17.32 -13.02
N GLN A 976 -36.23 -17.84 -13.56
CA GLN A 976 -35.84 -17.70 -14.97
C GLN A 976 -36.35 -18.84 -15.87
N GLY A 977 -36.68 -19.99 -15.29
CA GLY A 977 -37.18 -21.18 -16.01
C GLY A 977 -36.09 -22.22 -16.27
N GLN A 978 -36.49 -23.47 -16.52
CA GLN A 978 -35.57 -24.61 -16.65
C GLN A 978 -34.68 -24.54 -17.91
N ASP A 979 -35.05 -23.71 -18.89
CA ASP A 979 -34.43 -23.64 -20.23
C ASP A 979 -33.14 -22.79 -20.31
N GLY A 980 -32.58 -22.38 -19.16
CA GLY A 980 -31.36 -21.58 -19.05
C GLY A 980 -30.20 -22.37 -18.46
N ALA A 981 -28.96 -22.14 -18.92
CA ALA A 981 -27.79 -22.79 -18.35
C ALA A 981 -27.54 -22.33 -16.89
N PRO A 982 -27.34 -23.23 -15.92
CA PRO A 982 -27.17 -22.87 -14.52
C PRO A 982 -25.97 -21.92 -14.30
N PRO A 983 -26.12 -20.84 -13.50
CA PRO A 983 -25.08 -19.85 -13.26
C PRO A 983 -23.73 -20.44 -12.84
N GLU A 984 -22.62 -19.92 -13.38
CA GLU A 984 -21.26 -20.36 -13.07
C GLU A 984 -20.90 -20.27 -11.57
N GLY A 985 -21.56 -19.36 -10.83
CA GLY A 985 -21.48 -19.30 -9.37
C GLY A 985 -21.91 -20.61 -8.67
N LEU A 986 -22.85 -21.36 -9.23
CA LEU A 986 -23.26 -22.67 -8.68
C LEU A 986 -22.15 -23.72 -8.82
N LYS A 987 -21.40 -23.74 -9.93
CA LYS A 987 -20.22 -24.61 -10.07
C LYS A 987 -19.15 -24.22 -9.06
N GLN A 988 -18.91 -22.91 -8.89
CA GLN A 988 -17.92 -22.41 -7.93
C GLN A 988 -18.30 -22.78 -6.49
N ALA A 989 -19.56 -22.60 -6.10
CA ALA A 989 -20.09 -23.00 -4.79
C ALA A 989 -20.07 -24.51 -4.57
N ALA A 990 -20.52 -25.32 -5.54
CA ALA A 990 -20.44 -26.77 -5.47
C ALA A 990 -18.98 -27.25 -5.35
N GLY A 991 -18.05 -26.61 -6.04
CA GLY A 991 -16.61 -26.86 -5.92
C GLY A 991 -16.02 -26.44 -4.57
N ILE A 992 -16.56 -25.42 -3.90
CA ILE A 992 -16.20 -25.05 -2.51
C ILE A 992 -16.70 -26.13 -1.55
N LEU A 993 -18.00 -26.45 -1.55
CA LEU A 993 -18.57 -27.47 -0.66
C LEU A 993 -17.91 -28.85 -0.86
N ARG A 994 -17.54 -29.19 -2.10
CA ARG A 994 -16.77 -30.40 -2.46
C ARG A 994 -15.33 -30.38 -1.93
N HIS A 995 -14.69 -29.22 -1.85
CA HIS A 995 -13.36 -29.06 -1.27
C HIS A 995 -13.40 -29.24 0.26
N LEU A 996 -14.35 -28.58 0.94
CA LEU A 996 -14.58 -28.72 2.38
C LEU A 996 -14.93 -30.18 2.74
N SER A 997 -15.86 -30.80 2.01
CA SER A 997 -16.23 -32.22 2.17
C SER A 997 -15.01 -33.15 2.06
N ARG A 998 -14.16 -32.97 1.03
CA ARG A 998 -12.92 -33.75 0.83
C ARG A 998 -11.87 -33.52 1.93
N ALA A 999 -11.96 -32.45 2.71
CA ALA A 999 -11.12 -32.21 3.88
C ALA A 999 -11.66 -32.85 5.18
N GLY A 1000 -12.88 -33.40 5.16
CA GLY A 1000 -13.53 -34.05 6.31
C GLY A 1000 -14.85 -33.39 6.76
N ASN A 1001 -15.22 -32.24 6.19
CA ASN A 1001 -16.39 -31.47 6.64
C ASN A 1001 -17.71 -32.16 6.27
N HIS A 1002 -18.29 -32.88 7.24
CA HIS A 1002 -19.52 -33.64 7.07
C HIS A 1002 -20.76 -32.77 6.83
N ALA A 1003 -20.80 -31.54 7.36
CA ALA A 1003 -21.87 -30.59 7.08
C ALA A 1003 -21.84 -30.11 5.62
N ALA A 1004 -20.64 -29.81 5.08
CA ALA A 1004 -20.47 -29.39 3.69
C ALA A 1004 -20.88 -30.49 2.70
N GLN A 1005 -20.68 -31.76 3.04
CA GLN A 1005 -21.19 -32.88 2.26
C GLN A 1005 -22.73 -32.89 2.21
N ARG A 1006 -23.42 -32.71 3.35
CA ARG A 1006 -24.89 -32.63 3.38
C ARG A 1006 -25.41 -31.45 2.55
N ARG A 1007 -24.82 -30.26 2.71
CA ARG A 1007 -25.15 -29.07 1.90
C ARG A 1007 -24.88 -29.27 0.41
N LEU A 1008 -23.82 -29.98 0.05
CA LEU A 1008 -23.53 -30.34 -1.35
C LEU A 1008 -24.58 -31.31 -1.93
N ASP A 1009 -25.11 -32.23 -1.13
CA ASP A 1009 -26.17 -33.15 -1.55
C ASP A 1009 -27.56 -32.48 -1.60
N GLU A 1010 -27.86 -31.55 -0.69
CA GLU A 1010 -29.02 -30.65 -0.77
C GLU A 1010 -28.97 -29.77 -2.03
N LEU A 1011 -27.80 -29.18 -2.34
CA LEU A 1011 -27.61 -28.35 -3.52
C LEU A 1011 -27.80 -29.13 -4.83
N LYS A 1012 -27.42 -30.43 -4.87
CA LYS A 1012 -27.75 -31.31 -6.00
C LYS A 1012 -29.26 -31.52 -6.15
N GLN A 1013 -29.98 -31.75 -5.05
CA GLN A 1013 -31.43 -31.96 -5.11
C GLN A 1013 -32.15 -30.71 -5.62
N PHE A 1014 -31.75 -29.51 -5.18
CA PHE A 1014 -32.29 -28.27 -5.73
C PHE A 1014 -31.87 -28.06 -7.19
N TYR A 1015 -30.63 -28.39 -7.57
CA TYR A 1015 -30.16 -28.34 -8.95
C TYR A 1015 -30.99 -29.25 -9.87
N GLU A 1016 -31.22 -30.51 -9.51
CA GLU A 1016 -32.02 -31.47 -10.29
C GLU A 1016 -33.51 -31.06 -10.39
N GLN A 1017 -34.03 -30.29 -9.43
CA GLN A 1017 -35.40 -29.77 -9.45
C GLN A 1017 -35.57 -28.52 -10.33
N VAL A 1018 -34.51 -27.72 -10.53
CA VAL A 1018 -34.53 -26.56 -11.43
C VAL A 1018 -34.09 -26.92 -12.84
N TRP A 1019 -33.02 -27.70 -12.98
CA TRP A 1019 -32.36 -28.03 -14.23
C TRP A 1019 -32.43 -29.54 -14.45
N SER A 1020 -33.61 -30.02 -14.85
CA SER A 1020 -33.94 -31.43 -15.11
C SER A 1020 -32.88 -32.11 -16.00
N PRO A 1021 -31.98 -32.97 -15.48
CA PRO A 1021 -30.89 -33.51 -16.28
C PRO A 1021 -31.41 -34.55 -17.28
N THR A 1022 -31.11 -34.38 -18.56
CA THR A 1022 -31.58 -35.27 -19.64
C THR A 1022 -30.71 -36.51 -19.84
N SER A 1023 -29.54 -36.58 -19.21
CA SER A 1023 -28.66 -37.75 -19.21
C SER A 1023 -27.98 -38.00 -17.86
N ASP A 1024 -27.68 -39.26 -17.53
CA ASP A 1024 -26.84 -39.58 -16.35
C ASP A 1024 -25.38 -39.12 -16.52
N THR A 1025 -24.93 -38.86 -17.75
CA THR A 1025 -23.64 -38.19 -18.03
C THR A 1025 -23.63 -36.73 -17.58
N ASP A 1026 -24.74 -35.99 -17.71
CA ASP A 1026 -24.83 -34.59 -17.24
C ASP A 1026 -24.91 -34.50 -15.71
N ARG A 1027 -25.52 -35.51 -15.06
CA ARG A 1027 -25.47 -35.67 -13.61
C ARG A 1027 -24.05 -35.86 -13.08
N GLN A 1028 -23.20 -36.55 -13.85
CA GLN A 1028 -21.81 -36.82 -13.47
C GLN A 1028 -20.86 -35.68 -13.84
N SER A 1029 -21.03 -35.01 -14.98
CA SER A 1029 -20.12 -33.92 -15.41
C SER A 1029 -20.12 -32.72 -14.44
N TRP A 1030 -21.27 -32.34 -13.90
CA TRP A 1030 -21.37 -31.29 -12.87
C TRP A 1030 -20.79 -31.73 -11.52
N LEU A 1031 -20.67 -33.03 -11.29
CA LEU A 1031 -20.10 -33.63 -10.09
C LEU A 1031 -18.58 -33.78 -10.16
N GLU A 1032 -18.02 -34.00 -11.34
CA GLU A 1032 -16.58 -34.24 -11.55
C GLU A 1032 -16.00 -33.47 -12.75
N GLU A 1033 -15.50 -32.25 -12.50
CA GLU A 1033 -14.35 -31.71 -13.24
C GLU A 1033 -13.11 -31.71 -12.33
N GLY A 1034 -11.94 -31.98 -12.93
CA GLY A 1034 -10.80 -32.55 -12.22
C GLY A 1034 -9.79 -31.55 -11.67
N ASP A 1035 -9.35 -31.78 -10.44
CA ASP A 1035 -8.06 -31.29 -9.94
C ASP A 1035 -6.98 -32.33 -10.25
N SER A 1036 -6.38 -32.22 -11.44
CA SER A 1036 -5.27 -33.07 -11.90
C SER A 1036 -3.90 -32.58 -11.40
N SER A 1037 -3.84 -31.70 -10.39
CA SER A 1037 -2.60 -31.09 -9.89
C SER A 1037 -2.00 -31.75 -8.63
N LEU A 1038 -2.70 -32.72 -8.00
CA LEU A 1038 -2.17 -33.52 -6.87
C LEU A 1038 -1.66 -34.89 -7.33
N GLY A 1039 -0.45 -34.88 -7.89
CA GLY A 1039 0.25 -36.08 -8.34
C GLY A 1039 0.78 -36.97 -7.22
N GLY A 1040 -0.06 -37.87 -6.71
CA GLY A 1040 0.35 -39.19 -6.22
C GLY A 1040 0.78 -39.35 -4.76
N LEU A 1041 -0.15 -39.86 -3.94
CA LEU A 1041 0.14 -40.93 -2.97
C LEU A 1041 -0.96 -42.01 -3.09
N PRO A 1042 -0.62 -43.29 -3.27
CA PRO A 1042 -1.61 -44.37 -3.28
C PRO A 1042 -1.91 -44.86 -1.86
N PHE A 1043 -3.14 -45.26 -1.59
CA PHE A 1043 -3.46 -46.03 -0.38
C PHE A 1043 -4.49 -47.12 -0.67
N THR A 1044 -4.07 -48.39 -0.53
CA THR A 1044 -4.91 -49.57 -0.77
C THR A 1044 -4.61 -50.68 0.24
N GLU A 1045 -5.46 -50.75 1.26
CA GLU A 1045 -5.77 -51.90 2.14
C GLU A 1045 -4.69 -52.64 2.98
N ARG A 1046 -5.20 -53.17 4.12
CA ARG A 1046 -4.70 -54.24 5.01
C ARG A 1046 -3.59 -53.92 6.03
N ALA A 1047 -3.76 -54.55 7.19
CA ALA A 1047 -2.92 -54.46 8.38
C ALA A 1047 -2.86 -55.81 9.11
N THR A 1048 -1.88 -55.99 10.00
CA THR A 1048 -1.62 -57.24 10.75
C THR A 1048 -1.07 -56.95 12.14
N LEU A 1049 -1.37 -57.83 13.11
CA LEU A 1049 -0.96 -57.70 14.52
C LEU A 1049 0.31 -58.49 14.86
N ASP A 1050 0.97 -58.11 15.95
CA ASP A 1050 2.16 -58.78 16.48
C ASP A 1050 1.94 -59.43 17.87
N ALA A 1051 3.01 -60.03 18.41
CA ALA A 1051 2.95 -60.89 19.60
C ALA A 1051 2.78 -60.13 20.95
N SER A 1052 2.61 -58.81 20.94
CA SER A 1052 2.33 -57.99 22.13
C SER A 1052 0.88 -58.10 22.63
N GLY A 1053 -0.07 -58.37 21.74
CA GLY A 1053 -1.51 -58.42 22.04
C GLY A 1053 -2.25 -57.09 21.89
N GLU A 1054 -1.58 -56.00 21.51
CA GLU A 1054 -2.24 -54.75 21.13
C GLU A 1054 -2.82 -54.81 19.70
N ARG A 1055 -3.84 -53.99 19.42
CA ARG A 1055 -4.33 -53.79 18.04
C ARG A 1055 -3.58 -52.65 17.36
N VAL A 1056 -2.73 -52.97 16.40
CA VAL A 1056 -2.17 -52.01 15.43
C VAL A 1056 -2.98 -52.10 14.12
N PHE A 1057 -3.91 -51.15 13.95
CA PHE A 1057 -4.68 -50.86 12.73
C PHE A 1057 -4.74 -49.32 12.62
N ALA A 1058 -4.62 -48.64 11.48
CA ALA A 1058 -4.63 -49.05 10.08
C ALA A 1058 -5.96 -49.70 9.59
N VAL A 1059 -7.03 -48.88 9.68
CA VAL A 1059 -8.28 -48.90 8.90
C VAL A 1059 -9.29 -50.04 9.17
N GLN A 1060 -10.47 -49.66 9.69
CA GLN A 1060 -11.79 -50.36 9.65
C GLN A 1060 -11.93 -51.71 10.43
N ASP A 1061 -13.09 -52.12 10.98
CA ASP A 1061 -14.41 -51.45 11.11
C ASP A 1061 -15.32 -52.01 12.25
N GLU A 1062 -16.51 -51.39 12.39
CA GLU A 1062 -17.85 -51.92 12.74
C GLU A 1062 -18.39 -52.11 14.20
N TYR A 1063 -19.56 -51.48 14.41
CA TYR A 1063 -20.73 -51.70 15.31
C TYR A 1063 -20.61 -51.91 16.83
N MET A 1064 -21.27 -51.01 17.58
CA MET A 1064 -22.71 -51.21 17.89
C MET A 1064 -23.47 -49.89 18.13
N THR A 1065 -24.81 -49.95 18.13
CA THR A 1065 -25.73 -48.80 18.09
C THR A 1065 -26.22 -48.33 19.45
N THR A 1066 -26.66 -47.07 19.55
CA THR A 1066 -27.97 -46.74 20.16
C THR A 1066 -28.47 -45.37 19.73
N SER A 1067 -29.79 -45.16 19.84
CA SER A 1067 -30.52 -44.01 19.29
C SER A 1067 -31.08 -43.07 20.35
N ALA A 1068 -31.11 -41.77 20.08
CA ALA A 1068 -32.03 -40.84 20.74
C ALA A 1068 -32.51 -39.74 19.76
N TRP A 1069 -33.72 -39.89 19.23
CA TRP A 1069 -34.56 -38.77 18.79
C TRP A 1069 -35.33 -38.25 20.02
N VAL A 1070 -35.59 -36.94 20.11
CA VAL A 1070 -36.79 -36.28 20.70
C VAL A 1070 -36.60 -34.75 20.56
N PRO A 1071 -37.67 -33.93 20.41
CA PRO A 1071 -37.65 -32.91 19.36
C PRO A 1071 -37.80 -31.46 19.83
N TRP A 1072 -37.73 -30.53 18.87
CA TRP A 1072 -38.15 -29.14 19.02
C TRP A 1072 -39.59 -29.03 19.54
N GLN A 1073 -39.77 -28.52 20.76
CA GLN A 1073 -41.05 -28.00 21.25
C GLN A 1073 -41.02 -26.47 21.21
N MET A 1074 -41.96 -25.87 20.46
CA MET A 1074 -42.22 -24.44 20.57
C MET A 1074 -42.99 -24.13 21.86
N GLY A 1075 -42.50 -23.17 22.63
CA GLY A 1075 -43.28 -22.41 23.62
C GLY A 1075 -43.83 -21.12 22.99
N PRO A 1076 -45.01 -20.63 23.39
CA PRO A 1076 -45.68 -19.51 22.72
C PRO A 1076 -45.26 -18.11 23.22
N ASP A 1077 -45.75 -17.10 22.49
CA ASP A 1077 -45.87 -15.68 22.86
C ASP A 1077 -44.58 -14.86 23.06
N GLN A 1078 -43.99 -14.43 21.94
CA GLN A 1078 -43.53 -13.04 21.80
C GLN A 1078 -43.97 -12.44 20.45
N GLN A 1079 -44.43 -11.19 20.47
CA GLN A 1079 -44.80 -10.43 19.27
C GLN A 1079 -43.57 -9.74 18.69
N ALA A 1080 -43.05 -10.23 17.55
CA ALA A 1080 -41.97 -9.59 16.80
C ALA A 1080 -42.50 -8.92 15.53
N ASN A 1081 -41.99 -7.72 15.21
CA ASN A 1081 -42.24 -7.05 13.94
C ASN A 1081 -41.21 -7.49 12.88
N PRO A 1082 -41.53 -7.47 11.58
CA PRO A 1082 -40.70 -8.09 10.54
C PRO A 1082 -39.51 -7.21 10.12
N LEU A 1083 -38.40 -7.32 10.84
CA LEU A 1083 -37.00 -7.34 10.34
C LEU A 1083 -36.02 -7.42 11.52
N ASP A 1084 -36.19 -8.43 12.38
CA ASP A 1084 -35.42 -8.56 13.62
C ASP A 1084 -34.03 -9.16 13.38
N PHE A 1085 -33.15 -8.38 12.73
CA PHE A 1085 -31.69 -8.59 12.75
C PHE A 1085 -31.15 -8.26 14.14
N ASN A 1086 -31.59 -9.04 15.14
CA ASN A 1086 -31.29 -8.84 16.55
C ASN A 1086 -29.91 -9.43 16.90
N MET A 1087 -28.88 -8.87 16.25
CA MET A 1087 -27.50 -8.99 16.74
C MET A 1087 -27.46 -8.44 18.18
N PRO A 1088 -26.93 -9.19 19.16
CA PRO A 1088 -26.89 -8.75 20.55
C PRO A 1088 -26.11 -7.42 20.68
N GLN A 1089 -26.50 -6.61 21.66
CA GLN A 1089 -25.95 -5.27 21.89
C GLN A 1089 -24.55 -5.31 22.52
N SER A 1090 -23.58 -5.81 21.76
CA SER A 1090 -22.16 -5.96 22.14
C SER A 1090 -21.25 -5.82 20.92
N PHE A 1091 -21.35 -4.71 20.18
CA PHE A 1091 -20.43 -4.37 19.09
C PHE A 1091 -19.13 -3.69 19.58
N GLU A 1092 -18.88 -3.69 20.90
CA GLU A 1092 -17.58 -3.45 21.52
C GLU A 1092 -17.01 -4.79 22.01
N MET A 1093 -16.52 -5.62 21.08
CA MET A 1093 -15.81 -6.85 21.42
C MET A 1093 -14.55 -6.94 20.57
N ASP A 1094 -13.38 -6.80 21.21
CA ASP A 1094 -12.09 -6.78 20.52
C ASP A 1094 -11.64 -8.19 20.14
N LEU A 1095 -12.21 -8.68 19.03
CA LEU A 1095 -11.88 -9.97 18.43
C LEU A 1095 -10.46 -10.05 17.84
N SER A 1096 -9.69 -8.95 17.84
CA SER A 1096 -8.37 -8.92 17.15
C SER A 1096 -7.33 -9.86 17.75
N HIS A 1097 -7.45 -10.18 19.04
CA HIS A 1097 -6.50 -11.02 19.77
C HIS A 1097 -6.88 -12.50 19.88
N GLU A 1098 -8.16 -12.87 19.74
CA GLU A 1098 -8.63 -14.26 19.92
C GLU A 1098 -9.08 -14.93 18.61
N ALA A 1099 -9.59 -14.15 17.64
CA ALA A 1099 -10.15 -14.71 16.40
C ALA A 1099 -9.11 -15.41 15.51
N THR A 1100 -7.81 -15.10 15.63
CA THR A 1100 -6.76 -15.75 14.82
C THR A 1100 -6.53 -17.20 15.24
N ASP A 1101 -6.43 -17.46 16.54
CA ASP A 1101 -6.26 -18.81 17.07
C ASP A 1101 -7.52 -19.64 16.82
N ILE A 1102 -8.71 -19.05 17.03
CA ILE A 1102 -10.00 -19.67 16.72
C ILE A 1102 -10.11 -20.04 15.22
N TYR A 1103 -9.85 -19.11 14.29
CA TYR A 1103 -9.91 -19.42 12.85
C TYR A 1103 -8.83 -20.42 12.41
N SER A 1104 -7.71 -20.51 13.13
CA SER A 1104 -6.72 -21.58 12.90
C SER A 1104 -7.23 -22.95 13.35
N SER A 1105 -8.00 -23.04 14.45
CA SER A 1105 -8.55 -24.30 14.95
C SER A 1105 -9.53 -24.96 13.98
N PHE A 1106 -10.35 -24.17 13.26
CA PHE A 1106 -11.21 -24.63 12.15
C PHE A 1106 -10.43 -25.15 10.91
N ASN A 1107 -9.10 -25.25 10.99
CA ASN A 1107 -8.22 -25.82 9.97
C ASN A 1107 -7.30 -26.94 10.52
N ASP A 1108 -7.41 -27.33 11.79
CA ASP A 1108 -6.60 -28.38 12.40
C ASP A 1108 -7.27 -29.77 12.24
N PRO A 1109 -6.70 -30.69 11.43
CA PRO A 1109 -7.28 -32.02 11.19
C PRO A 1109 -7.09 -33.00 12.36
N THR A 1110 -6.46 -32.58 13.47
CA THR A 1110 -6.37 -33.38 14.71
C THR A 1110 -7.54 -33.15 15.64
N LEU A 1111 -8.37 -32.12 15.39
CA LEU A 1111 -9.56 -31.80 16.17
C LEU A 1111 -10.81 -32.47 15.56
N PRO A 1112 -11.76 -32.95 16.38
CA PRO A 1112 -12.95 -33.66 15.91
C PRO A 1112 -14.06 -32.73 15.38
N LEU A 1113 -13.69 -31.73 14.57
CA LEU A 1113 -14.61 -30.73 14.02
C LEU A 1113 -15.40 -31.28 12.82
N THR A 1114 -16.61 -30.78 12.63
CA THR A 1114 -17.64 -31.40 11.77
C THR A 1114 -18.21 -30.48 10.69
N GLY A 1115 -17.94 -29.18 10.80
CA GLY A 1115 -18.56 -28.10 10.03
C GLY A 1115 -19.89 -27.59 10.62
N VAL A 1116 -20.19 -27.90 11.89
CA VAL A 1116 -21.46 -27.55 12.55
C VAL A 1116 -21.19 -26.68 13.77
N ASP A 1117 -21.69 -25.45 13.76
CA ASP A 1117 -21.39 -24.39 14.74
C ASP A 1117 -21.46 -24.88 16.20
N ASP A 1118 -22.64 -25.30 16.69
CA ASP A 1118 -22.85 -25.75 18.08
C ASP A 1118 -21.92 -26.90 18.53
N VAL A 1119 -21.55 -27.78 17.61
CA VAL A 1119 -20.73 -28.97 17.89
C VAL A 1119 -19.26 -28.59 17.94
N ASP A 1120 -18.82 -27.80 16.96
CA ASP A 1120 -17.43 -27.47 16.76
C ASP A 1120 -16.96 -26.45 17.82
N TRP A 1121 -17.80 -25.48 18.20
CA TRP A 1121 -17.55 -24.62 19.36
C TRP A 1121 -17.48 -25.41 20.68
N ALA A 1122 -18.30 -26.45 20.84
CA ALA A 1122 -18.28 -27.30 22.04
C ALA A 1122 -17.00 -28.15 22.14
N GLU A 1123 -16.36 -28.50 21.02
CA GLU A 1123 -15.04 -29.14 21.01
C GLU A 1123 -13.91 -28.10 21.22
N ILE A 1124 -13.96 -26.96 20.52
CA ILE A 1124 -12.98 -25.86 20.65
C ILE A 1124 -12.91 -25.35 22.10
N GLY A 1125 -14.05 -25.22 22.79
CA GLY A 1125 -14.12 -24.80 24.19
C GLY A 1125 -13.37 -25.71 25.17
N LYS A 1126 -13.19 -27.01 24.84
CA LYS A 1126 -12.41 -27.96 25.66
C LYS A 1126 -10.90 -27.72 25.54
N ILE A 1127 -10.45 -27.16 24.42
CA ILE A 1127 -9.03 -26.94 24.11
C ILE A 1127 -8.52 -25.70 24.85
N PHE A 1128 -9.26 -24.60 24.78
CA PHE A 1128 -8.90 -23.33 25.43
C PHE A 1128 -9.01 -23.37 26.96
N ASN A 1129 -9.65 -24.42 27.51
CA ASN A 1129 -9.62 -24.77 28.93
C ASN A 1129 -9.95 -23.60 29.87
N LEU A 1130 -11.10 -22.95 29.59
CA LEU A 1130 -11.75 -21.93 30.42
C LEU A 1130 -12.22 -22.54 31.75
N GLY A 1131 -11.26 -22.87 32.62
CA GLY A 1131 -11.47 -23.77 33.75
C GLY A 1131 -12.06 -23.09 34.99
N GLY A 1132 -13.26 -23.54 35.40
CA GLY A 1132 -13.71 -23.42 36.80
C GLY A 1132 -15.18 -22.98 36.98
N ASP A 1133 -16.02 -23.95 37.35
CA ASP A 1133 -17.28 -23.80 38.08
C ASP A 1133 -18.24 -22.65 37.69
N ARG A 1134 -19.10 -22.90 36.70
CA ARG A 1134 -20.56 -23.08 36.97
C ARG A 1134 -21.37 -23.65 35.80
#